data_AF-A0A0T7FKT9-F1
#
_entry.id   AF-A0A0T7FKT9-F1
#
_cell.length_a   1.000
_cell.length_b   1.000
_cell.length_c   1.000
_cell.angle_alpha   90.00
_cell.angle_beta   90.00
_cell.angle_gamma   90.00
#
_symmetry.space_group_name_H-M   'P 1'
#
loop_
_entity.id
_entity.type
_entity.pdbx_description
1 polymer ?
#
loop_
_entity_poly.entity_id
_entity_poly.type
_entity_poly.pdbx_seq_one_letter_code
_entity_poly.pdbx_strand_id
1 'polypeptide(L)'
;MQAEDFSLASNAFTVLGARYQSTAQEMADLVEDAQYASSRTEGELQKAQQTLVTPRLRLQAEVSWLPELSEAQIAKVLNQSSNMNEASLLQVIANFPDLAKVNAIADMAARRTISKDALSAYLHTWKWFEPEPVLDFLRKTRRTGGFPTPDEKTFQSALHDLRQRHTFSLIKGMMAGPDGPTQLSDTLDAEITGGSPSPLLPSLVKEFEKRCERDQLRIADSINETIENAKLGSIPLAVALPRIGSALQEWDRHARPVLGFYNWRGHAEPRTKNLFHEIREYLLHLTNLDGKLDEARELLLASASWLAHAEELEKVAEKDLFDLDGLITARKEIALFQPLSDACEAAKAAHRDFAKAVKASGMTAEARSPAGPFVQALRTYAEVGDPNLAAAVARDLALFFNNDQENPEIAYRILHGTDDILRSQKVSDETKARLTEDAATIFRNWKIPEIEKEKGNLSRMTALVEAAMTIAPAGVKPEFTALHSGLMDKRRENRTKLVVWAVVIAVIFIPIVFLNSDKKSQSSSSSSSSSYKPSPSPNSTVPSTSSASTSTKPPGVRPVAVEDRSEIKPSPGVGATLSRSELRYCIFQGKRLDLLRTMALSNSAIDKFNGQIADFNLRCSNFRYRETDMTAVTLEASSNSSQFMRDATAVAKGW
;
A
#
# COMPACT_ATOMS: atom_id res chain seq x y z
N MET A 1 -22.20 -27.33 23.38
CA MET A 1 -23.11 -28.33 22.80
C MET A 1 -22.90 -28.32 21.30
N GLN A 2 -22.46 -29.43 20.70
CA GLN A 2 -22.60 -29.61 19.26
C GLN A 2 -24.10 -29.55 18.94
N ALA A 3 -24.50 -28.77 17.93
CA ALA A 3 -25.90 -28.74 17.52
C ALA A 3 -26.24 -30.14 16.98
N GLU A 4 -27.22 -30.81 17.59
CA GLU A 4 -27.74 -32.08 17.07
C GLU A 4 -28.39 -31.84 15.70
N ASP A 5 -28.22 -32.80 14.78
CA ASP A 5 -28.86 -32.78 13.47
C ASP A 5 -30.39 -32.68 13.64
N PHE A 6 -31.03 -31.77 12.89
CA PHE A 6 -32.48 -31.68 12.88
C PHE A 6 -33.07 -32.89 12.17
N SER A 7 -33.93 -33.67 12.82
CA SER A 7 -34.66 -34.74 12.14
C SER A 7 -36.09 -34.94 12.63
N LEU A 8 -37.02 -34.99 11.68
CA LEU A 8 -38.42 -35.36 11.90
C LEU A 8 -38.58 -36.81 12.35
N ALA A 9 -37.69 -37.71 11.90
CA ALA A 9 -37.73 -39.13 12.27
C ALA A 9 -37.30 -39.39 13.74
N SER A 10 -36.56 -38.45 14.32
CA SER A 10 -36.13 -38.47 15.73
C SER A 10 -37.06 -37.70 16.67
N ASN A 11 -38.01 -36.94 16.12
CA ASN A 11 -38.96 -36.17 16.91
C ASN A 11 -39.84 -37.09 17.75
N ALA A 12 -40.08 -36.74 19.01
CA ALA A 12 -40.82 -37.58 19.95
C ALA A 12 -42.25 -37.94 19.49
N PHE A 13 -42.93 -37.07 18.73
CA PHE A 13 -44.23 -37.39 18.13
C PHE A 13 -44.11 -38.52 17.11
N THR A 14 -43.07 -38.51 16.27
CA THR A 14 -42.80 -39.58 15.30
C THR A 14 -42.38 -40.87 15.99
N VAL A 15 -41.53 -40.78 17.03
CA VAL A 15 -41.01 -41.95 17.77
C VAL A 15 -42.14 -42.72 18.45
N LEU A 16 -43.10 -42.03 19.07
CA LEU A 16 -44.24 -42.66 19.77
C LEU A 16 -45.48 -42.86 18.88
N GLY A 17 -45.52 -42.27 17.68
CA GLY A 17 -46.76 -42.20 16.89
C GLY A 17 -47.85 -41.34 17.56
N ALA A 18 -47.46 -40.44 18.46
CA ALA A 18 -48.37 -39.58 19.21
C ALA A 18 -48.92 -38.42 18.36
N ARG A 19 -50.05 -37.85 18.77
CA ARG A 19 -50.68 -36.69 18.13
C ARG A 19 -50.52 -35.45 19.01
N TYR A 20 -50.67 -34.26 18.44
CA TYR A 20 -50.63 -32.99 19.21
C TYR A 20 -51.60 -32.96 20.40
N GLN A 21 -52.76 -33.59 20.24
CA GLN A 21 -53.82 -33.68 21.25
C GLN A 21 -53.70 -34.91 22.17
N SER A 22 -52.70 -35.76 21.98
CA SER A 22 -52.55 -36.98 22.79
C SER A 22 -52.32 -36.65 24.26
N THR A 23 -53.05 -37.35 25.12
CA THR A 23 -53.00 -37.18 26.59
C THR A 23 -51.78 -37.89 27.19
N ALA A 24 -51.45 -37.58 28.44
CA ALA A 24 -50.35 -38.28 29.14
C ALA A 24 -50.59 -39.80 29.26
N GLN A 25 -51.85 -40.22 29.43
CA GLN A 25 -52.23 -41.63 29.48
C GLN A 25 -52.06 -42.29 28.11
N GLU A 26 -52.61 -41.70 27.04
CA GLU A 26 -52.46 -42.24 25.68
C GLU A 26 -50.99 -42.38 25.28
N MET A 27 -50.11 -41.45 25.69
CA MET A 27 -48.68 -41.56 25.43
C MET A 27 -48.01 -42.67 26.24
N ALA A 28 -48.51 -43.00 27.44
CA ALA A 28 -48.03 -44.16 28.19
C ALA A 28 -48.46 -45.46 27.50
N ASP A 29 -49.71 -45.53 27.07
CA ASP A 29 -50.23 -46.68 26.33
C ASP A 29 -49.45 -46.90 25.01
N LEU A 30 -49.13 -45.83 24.27
CA LEU A 30 -48.31 -45.90 23.05
C LEU A 30 -46.87 -46.38 23.31
N VAL A 31 -46.29 -46.06 24.47
CA VAL A 31 -44.95 -46.57 24.86
C VAL A 31 -45.03 -48.07 25.11
N GLU A 32 -46.04 -48.53 25.84
CA GLU A 32 -46.26 -49.95 26.09
C GLU A 32 -46.45 -50.71 24.78
N ASP A 33 -47.32 -50.22 23.88
CA ASP A 33 -47.54 -50.82 22.56
C ASP A 33 -46.25 -50.87 21.71
N ALA A 34 -45.48 -49.78 21.71
CA ALA A 34 -44.25 -49.68 20.92
C ALA A 34 -43.13 -50.59 21.45
N GLN A 35 -43.10 -50.93 22.75
CA GLN A 35 -42.15 -51.91 23.30
C GLN A 35 -42.34 -53.31 22.72
N TYR A 36 -43.57 -53.67 22.34
CA TYR A 36 -43.88 -54.97 21.74
C TYR A 36 -43.77 -54.98 20.21
N ALA A 37 -43.95 -53.83 19.55
CA ALA A 37 -44.12 -53.76 18.09
C ALA A 37 -42.98 -53.06 17.31
N SER A 38 -42.13 -52.24 17.96
CA SER A 38 -41.21 -51.34 17.26
C SER A 38 -39.77 -51.84 17.19
N SER A 39 -39.01 -51.34 16.20
CA SER A 39 -37.56 -51.51 16.10
C SER A 39 -36.76 -50.52 16.96
N ARG A 40 -37.43 -49.79 17.87
CA ARG A 40 -36.84 -48.73 18.71
C ARG A 40 -36.43 -49.29 20.07
N THR A 41 -35.41 -48.67 20.67
CA THR A 41 -34.94 -49.10 22.00
C THR A 41 -35.85 -48.57 23.11
N GLU A 42 -35.95 -49.31 24.22
CA GLU A 42 -36.74 -48.87 25.38
C GLU A 42 -36.34 -47.47 25.88
N GLY A 43 -35.03 -47.18 25.90
CA GLY A 43 -34.52 -45.86 26.28
C GLY A 43 -34.96 -44.73 25.34
N GLU A 44 -35.09 -44.98 24.03
CA GLU A 44 -35.61 -43.99 23.07
C GLU A 44 -37.09 -43.70 23.33
N LEU A 45 -37.89 -44.74 23.58
CA LEU A 45 -39.33 -44.61 23.87
C LEU A 45 -39.56 -43.84 25.17
N GLN A 46 -38.84 -44.18 26.24
CA GLN A 46 -38.93 -43.48 27.53
C GLN A 46 -38.50 -42.01 27.41
N LYS A 47 -37.41 -41.71 26.67
CA LYS A 47 -36.97 -40.33 26.41
C LYS A 47 -38.02 -39.54 25.62
N ALA A 48 -38.63 -40.16 24.61
CA ALA A 48 -39.70 -39.53 23.83
C ALA A 48 -40.92 -39.24 24.70
N GLN A 49 -41.34 -40.18 25.54
CA GLN A 49 -42.43 -39.97 26.50
C GLN A 49 -42.12 -38.80 27.44
N GLN A 50 -40.94 -38.81 28.07
CA GLN A 50 -40.50 -37.74 28.97
C GLN A 50 -40.50 -36.36 28.28
N THR A 51 -40.08 -36.32 27.02
CA THR A 51 -40.11 -35.11 26.20
C THR A 51 -41.53 -34.59 26.02
N LEU A 52 -42.48 -35.46 25.67
CA LEU A 52 -43.86 -35.05 25.38
C LEU A 52 -44.70 -34.74 26.63
N VAL A 53 -44.37 -35.28 27.80
CA VAL A 53 -45.07 -34.96 29.06
C VAL A 53 -44.52 -33.71 29.75
N THR A 54 -43.27 -33.32 29.46
CA THR A 54 -42.63 -32.15 30.06
C THR A 54 -42.96 -30.87 29.26
N PRO A 55 -43.71 -29.88 29.79
CA PRO A 55 -44.28 -28.79 28.98
C PRO A 55 -43.29 -27.99 28.11
N ARG A 56 -42.09 -27.73 28.63
CA ARG A 56 -41.02 -27.01 27.90
C ARG A 56 -40.42 -27.85 26.78
N LEU A 57 -40.14 -29.13 27.05
CA LEU A 57 -39.57 -30.05 26.05
C LEU A 57 -40.61 -30.42 24.99
N ARG A 58 -41.87 -30.58 25.39
CA ARG A 58 -43.01 -30.76 24.48
C ARG A 58 -43.09 -29.59 23.51
N LEU A 59 -42.91 -28.35 23.97
CA LEU A 59 -42.97 -27.17 23.09
C LEU A 59 -41.90 -27.24 22.01
N GLN A 60 -40.67 -27.60 22.39
CA GLN A 60 -39.58 -27.78 21.43
C GLN A 60 -39.89 -28.90 20.43
N ALA A 61 -40.48 -30.01 20.87
CA ALA A 61 -40.91 -31.10 19.99
C ALA A 61 -42.06 -30.67 19.05
N GLU A 62 -43.03 -29.91 19.54
CA GLU A 62 -44.18 -29.42 18.79
C GLU A 62 -43.75 -28.48 17.66
N VAL A 63 -42.93 -27.46 17.96
CA VAL A 63 -42.48 -26.51 16.92
C VAL A 63 -41.55 -27.15 15.90
N SER A 64 -40.89 -28.27 16.24
CA SER A 64 -39.96 -29.00 15.37
C SER A 64 -40.59 -30.20 14.63
N TRP A 65 -41.92 -30.34 14.66
CA TRP A 65 -42.62 -31.42 13.97
C TRP A 65 -43.37 -30.91 12.72
N LEU A 66 -44.65 -31.26 12.56
CA LEU A 66 -45.44 -30.90 11.37
C LEU A 66 -46.78 -30.25 11.82
N PRO A 67 -46.74 -29.03 12.36
CA PRO A 67 -47.93 -28.35 12.88
C PRO A 67 -48.96 -28.11 11.79
N GLU A 68 -50.23 -28.10 12.18
CA GLU A 68 -51.40 -27.81 11.34
C GLU A 68 -51.66 -28.79 10.17
N LEU A 69 -50.82 -29.81 9.99
CA LEU A 69 -51.04 -30.86 8.99
C LEU A 69 -52.01 -31.94 9.50
N SER A 70 -52.78 -32.51 8.58
CA SER A 70 -53.58 -33.72 8.83
C SER A 70 -52.68 -34.97 8.92
N GLU A 71 -53.19 -36.03 9.57
CA GLU A 71 -52.47 -37.30 9.69
C GLU A 71 -52.08 -37.91 8.34
N ALA A 72 -52.93 -37.78 7.32
CA ALA A 72 -52.62 -38.24 5.96
C ALA A 72 -51.45 -37.46 5.34
N GLN A 73 -51.40 -36.13 5.55
CA GLN A 73 -50.28 -35.31 5.08
C GLN A 73 -48.99 -35.62 5.85
N ILE A 74 -49.06 -35.80 7.17
CA ILE A 74 -47.92 -36.19 8.01
C ILE A 74 -47.35 -37.53 7.55
N ALA A 75 -48.20 -38.55 7.38
CA ALA A 75 -47.78 -39.85 6.87
C ALA A 75 -47.14 -39.76 5.48
N LYS A 76 -47.69 -38.91 4.59
CA LYS A 76 -47.11 -38.66 3.26
C LYS A 76 -45.69 -38.10 3.36
N VAL A 77 -45.45 -37.10 4.21
CA VAL A 77 -44.12 -36.51 4.41
C VAL A 77 -43.15 -37.52 5.01
N LEU A 78 -43.53 -38.18 6.10
CA LEU A 78 -42.64 -39.10 6.82
C LEU A 78 -42.26 -40.31 5.96
N ASN A 79 -43.23 -40.90 5.23
CA ASN A 79 -43.00 -42.10 4.42
C ASN A 79 -42.28 -41.81 3.09
N GLN A 80 -42.51 -40.63 2.48
CA GLN A 80 -41.95 -40.32 1.15
C GLN A 80 -40.67 -39.47 1.22
N SER A 81 -40.40 -38.77 2.32
CA SER A 81 -39.26 -37.84 2.39
C SER A 81 -37.89 -38.52 2.22
N SER A 82 -37.76 -39.80 2.59
CA SER A 82 -36.50 -40.54 2.51
C SER A 82 -36.08 -40.86 1.06
N ASN A 83 -37.02 -41.02 0.14
CA ASN A 83 -36.75 -41.44 -1.25
C ASN A 83 -37.09 -40.36 -2.31
N MET A 84 -37.84 -39.33 -1.95
CA MET A 84 -38.30 -38.31 -2.88
C MET A 84 -37.20 -37.28 -3.15
N ASN A 85 -36.91 -36.95 -4.41
CA ASN A 85 -35.93 -35.91 -4.77
C ASN A 85 -36.34 -34.50 -4.29
N GLU A 86 -35.42 -33.54 -4.33
CA GLU A 86 -35.65 -32.17 -3.83
C GLU A 86 -36.82 -31.47 -4.52
N ALA A 87 -36.84 -31.44 -5.86
CA ALA A 87 -37.89 -30.76 -6.62
C ALA A 87 -39.29 -31.29 -6.31
N SER A 88 -39.43 -32.62 -6.22
CA SER A 88 -40.70 -33.25 -5.85
C SER A 88 -41.09 -32.94 -4.40
N LEU A 89 -40.13 -32.87 -3.46
CA LEU A 89 -40.42 -32.44 -2.10
C LEU A 89 -40.93 -31.01 -2.06
N LEU A 90 -40.23 -30.07 -2.71
CA LEU A 90 -40.60 -28.66 -2.75
C LEU A 90 -42.01 -28.46 -3.33
N GLN A 91 -42.38 -29.24 -4.36
CA GLN A 91 -43.74 -29.23 -4.91
C GLN A 91 -44.79 -29.75 -3.90
N VAL A 92 -44.50 -30.85 -3.19
CA VAL A 92 -45.43 -31.42 -2.20
C VAL A 92 -45.68 -30.46 -1.05
N ILE A 93 -44.65 -29.77 -0.58
CA ILE A 93 -44.74 -28.88 0.59
C ILE A 93 -45.12 -27.44 0.25
N ALA A 94 -45.26 -27.10 -1.05
CA ALA A 94 -45.52 -25.72 -1.49
C ALA A 94 -46.76 -25.10 -0.80
N ASN A 95 -47.81 -25.91 -0.63
CA ASN A 95 -49.07 -25.49 -0.02
C ASN A 95 -49.18 -25.85 1.47
N PHE A 96 -48.09 -26.25 2.12
CA PHE A 96 -48.11 -26.53 3.56
C PHE A 96 -48.06 -25.24 4.38
N PRO A 97 -48.57 -25.29 5.63
CA PRO A 97 -48.31 -24.28 6.64
C PRO A 97 -46.81 -24.05 6.80
N ASP A 98 -46.42 -22.80 7.04
CA ASP A 98 -45.05 -22.36 6.90
C ASP A 98 -44.08 -23.08 7.84
N LEU A 99 -44.47 -23.33 9.09
CA LEU A 99 -43.60 -24.02 10.04
C LEU A 99 -43.37 -25.49 9.65
N ALA A 100 -44.40 -26.18 9.16
CA ALA A 100 -44.27 -27.55 8.66
C ALA A 100 -43.38 -27.61 7.39
N LYS A 101 -43.50 -26.61 6.51
CA LYS A 101 -42.70 -26.47 5.29
C LYS A 101 -41.20 -26.33 5.61
N VAL A 102 -40.84 -25.41 6.51
CA VAL A 102 -39.42 -25.20 6.88
C VAL A 102 -38.83 -26.38 7.65
N ASN A 103 -39.63 -27.07 8.48
CA ASN A 103 -39.20 -28.30 9.16
C ASN A 103 -38.90 -29.41 8.14
N ALA A 104 -39.74 -29.58 7.11
CA ALA A 104 -39.48 -30.55 6.05
C ALA A 104 -38.20 -30.24 5.25
N ILE A 105 -37.96 -28.96 4.93
CA ILE A 105 -36.72 -28.55 4.24
C ILE A 105 -35.49 -28.78 5.14
N ALA A 106 -35.56 -28.45 6.43
CA ALA A 106 -34.45 -28.65 7.35
C ALA A 106 -34.11 -30.14 7.55
N ASP A 107 -35.11 -31.01 7.68
CA ASP A 107 -34.93 -32.46 7.81
C ASP A 107 -34.40 -33.09 6.52
N MET A 108 -34.76 -32.53 5.35
CA MET A 108 -34.11 -32.86 4.09
C MET A 108 -32.62 -32.49 4.12
N ALA A 109 -32.30 -31.25 4.49
CA ALA A 109 -30.93 -30.75 4.51
C ALA A 109 -30.02 -31.47 5.51
N ALA A 110 -30.57 -31.99 6.60
CA ALA A 110 -29.84 -32.81 7.56
C ALA A 110 -29.39 -34.17 7.00
N ARG A 111 -30.13 -34.71 6.03
CA ARG A 111 -29.96 -36.08 5.50
C ARG A 111 -29.27 -36.13 4.13
N ARG A 112 -29.34 -35.06 3.34
CA ARG A 112 -28.81 -35.03 1.97
C ARG A 112 -28.33 -33.66 1.54
N THR A 113 -27.66 -33.63 0.39
CA THR A 113 -27.30 -32.41 -0.31
C THR A 113 -28.54 -31.61 -0.70
N ILE A 114 -28.50 -30.29 -0.55
CA ILE A 114 -29.57 -29.38 -0.99
C ILE A 114 -29.05 -28.38 -2.02
N SER A 115 -29.97 -27.83 -2.84
CA SER A 115 -29.65 -26.75 -3.76
C SER A 115 -30.02 -25.36 -3.21
N LYS A 116 -29.59 -24.31 -3.91
CA LYS A 116 -30.01 -22.92 -3.68
C LYS A 116 -31.53 -22.73 -3.69
N ASP A 117 -32.27 -23.56 -4.43
CA ASP A 117 -33.74 -23.45 -4.51
C ASP A 117 -34.38 -23.83 -3.17
N ALA A 118 -33.90 -24.89 -2.53
CA ALA A 118 -34.36 -25.29 -1.21
C ALA A 118 -34.01 -24.24 -0.13
N LEU A 119 -32.80 -23.68 -0.19
CA LEU A 119 -32.40 -22.60 0.73
C LEU A 119 -33.23 -21.32 0.51
N SER A 120 -33.48 -20.95 -0.75
CA SER A 120 -34.31 -19.80 -1.11
C SER A 120 -35.76 -20.00 -0.66
N ALA A 121 -36.32 -21.19 -0.86
CA ALA A 121 -37.66 -21.53 -0.37
C ALA A 121 -37.76 -21.44 1.16
N TYR A 122 -36.73 -21.90 1.87
CA TYR A 122 -36.66 -21.78 3.33
C TYR A 122 -36.62 -20.31 3.79
N LEU A 123 -35.75 -19.49 3.19
CA LEU A 123 -35.60 -18.08 3.53
C LEU A 123 -36.86 -17.28 3.22
N HIS A 124 -37.47 -17.53 2.05
CA HIS A 124 -38.73 -16.92 1.65
C HIS A 124 -39.87 -17.25 2.64
N THR A 125 -39.96 -18.51 3.09
CA THR A 125 -40.98 -18.93 4.05
C THR A 125 -40.82 -18.21 5.38
N TRP A 126 -39.59 -18.11 5.91
CA TRP A 126 -39.35 -17.39 7.18
C TRP A 126 -39.54 -15.89 7.07
N LYS A 127 -39.36 -15.30 5.89
CA LYS A 127 -39.56 -13.86 5.66
C LYS A 127 -41.01 -13.45 5.86
N TRP A 128 -41.95 -14.33 5.53
CA TRP A 128 -43.40 -14.08 5.60
C TRP A 128 -44.10 -14.89 6.70
N PHE A 129 -43.33 -15.53 7.58
CA PHE A 129 -43.86 -16.39 8.62
C PHE A 129 -44.67 -15.59 9.66
N GLU A 130 -45.93 -16.00 9.86
CA GLU A 130 -46.83 -15.48 10.89
C GLU A 130 -46.87 -16.44 12.11
N PRO A 131 -46.42 -16.01 13.30
CA PRO A 131 -46.35 -16.87 14.48
C PRO A 131 -47.72 -17.18 15.13
N GLU A 132 -48.69 -16.28 15.03
CA GLU A 132 -49.97 -16.37 15.75
C GLU A 132 -50.80 -17.62 15.39
N PRO A 133 -51.00 -17.99 14.11
CA PRO A 133 -51.77 -19.18 13.76
C PRO A 133 -51.19 -20.47 14.37
N VAL A 134 -49.87 -20.61 14.35
CA VAL A 134 -49.18 -21.75 14.95
C VAL A 134 -49.40 -21.77 16.46
N LEU A 135 -49.26 -20.61 17.13
CA LEU A 135 -49.42 -20.54 18.57
C LEU A 135 -50.85 -20.87 19.00
N ASP A 136 -51.86 -20.40 18.28
CA ASP A 136 -53.26 -20.72 18.54
C ASP A 136 -53.57 -22.20 18.31
N PHE A 137 -53.00 -22.79 17.25
CA PHE A 137 -53.05 -24.23 17.02
C PHE A 137 -52.47 -25.03 18.20
N LEU A 138 -51.28 -24.65 18.69
CA LEU A 138 -50.64 -25.30 19.84
C LEU A 138 -51.43 -25.12 21.13
N ARG A 139 -51.96 -23.92 21.40
CA ARG A 139 -52.80 -23.67 22.57
C ARG A 139 -54.08 -24.51 22.54
N LYS A 140 -54.73 -24.61 21.39
CA LYS A 140 -55.94 -25.41 21.20
C LYS A 140 -55.65 -26.89 21.44
N THR A 141 -54.64 -27.44 20.78
CA THR A 141 -54.31 -28.87 20.87
C THR A 141 -53.81 -29.28 22.25
N ARG A 142 -53.03 -28.43 22.93
CA ARG A 142 -52.63 -28.67 24.34
C ARG A 142 -53.78 -28.64 25.32
N ARG A 143 -54.75 -27.73 25.17
CA ARG A 143 -55.97 -27.73 26.00
C ARG A 143 -56.73 -29.04 25.86
N THR A 144 -56.87 -29.55 24.64
CA THR A 144 -57.51 -30.85 24.38
C THR A 144 -56.74 -32.00 25.03
N GLY A 145 -55.40 -32.00 24.94
CA GLY A 145 -54.55 -33.04 25.54
C GLY A 145 -54.32 -32.90 27.05
N GLY A 146 -54.84 -31.86 27.71
CA GLY A 146 -54.66 -31.62 29.14
C GLY A 146 -53.30 -31.02 29.55
N PHE A 147 -52.57 -30.40 28.61
CA PHE A 147 -51.25 -29.79 28.86
C PHE A 147 -51.31 -28.27 29.06
N PRO A 148 -50.39 -27.67 29.83
CA PRO A 148 -50.27 -26.22 29.96
C PRO A 148 -50.02 -25.55 28.61
N THR A 149 -50.76 -24.48 28.32
CA THR A 149 -50.63 -23.71 27.08
C THR A 149 -49.38 -22.84 27.07
N PRO A 150 -48.61 -22.77 25.97
CA PRO A 150 -47.45 -21.89 25.88
C PRO A 150 -47.87 -20.41 25.82
N ASP A 151 -47.04 -19.57 26.43
CA ASP A 151 -47.09 -18.12 26.26
C ASP A 151 -46.24 -17.68 25.04
N GLU A 152 -46.41 -16.43 24.61
CA GLU A 152 -45.71 -15.88 23.45
C GLU A 152 -44.18 -15.93 23.61
N LYS A 153 -43.68 -15.60 24.80
CA LYS A 153 -42.24 -15.50 25.04
C LYS A 153 -41.55 -16.86 24.95
N THR A 154 -42.15 -17.89 25.54
CA THR A 154 -41.64 -19.26 25.49
C THR A 154 -41.73 -19.84 24.08
N PHE A 155 -42.79 -19.51 23.33
CA PHE A 155 -42.93 -19.87 21.93
C PHE A 155 -41.84 -19.23 21.06
N GLN A 156 -41.63 -17.92 21.17
CA GLN A 156 -40.57 -17.21 20.44
C GLN A 156 -39.17 -17.74 20.75
N SER A 157 -38.91 -18.09 22.03
CA SER A 157 -37.67 -18.76 22.42
C SER A 157 -37.52 -20.13 21.74
N ALA A 158 -38.58 -20.93 21.68
CA ALA A 158 -38.55 -22.24 21.01
C ALA A 158 -38.32 -22.10 19.49
N LEU A 159 -38.92 -21.09 18.86
CA LEU A 159 -38.66 -20.78 17.44
C LEU A 159 -37.22 -20.31 17.21
N HIS A 160 -36.64 -19.54 18.12
CA HIS A 160 -35.22 -19.16 18.05
C HIS A 160 -34.31 -20.39 18.06
N ASP A 161 -34.52 -21.31 19.02
CA ASP A 161 -33.75 -22.57 19.12
C ASP A 161 -33.94 -23.46 17.88
N LEU A 162 -35.16 -23.48 17.32
CA LEU A 162 -35.47 -24.21 16.10
C LEU A 162 -34.67 -23.66 14.91
N ARG A 163 -34.66 -22.34 14.73
CA ARG A 163 -33.92 -21.70 13.63
C ARG A 163 -32.43 -22.01 13.69
N GLN A 164 -31.83 -22.04 14.87
CA GLN A 164 -30.41 -22.43 15.01
C GLN A 164 -30.15 -23.87 14.53
N ARG A 165 -31.01 -24.84 14.91
CA ARG A 165 -30.90 -26.24 14.44
C ARG A 165 -31.12 -26.37 12.94
N HIS A 166 -32.05 -25.59 12.39
CA HIS A 166 -32.27 -25.54 10.95
C HIS A 166 -31.05 -24.97 10.22
N THR A 167 -30.51 -23.83 10.66
CA THR A 167 -29.30 -23.22 10.09
C THR A 167 -28.17 -24.23 10.03
N PHE A 168 -27.93 -24.98 11.11
CA PHE A 168 -26.94 -26.06 11.14
C PHE A 168 -27.17 -27.08 10.02
N SER A 169 -28.41 -27.56 9.88
CA SER A 169 -28.79 -28.59 8.90
C SER A 169 -28.75 -28.06 7.46
N LEU A 170 -29.16 -26.82 7.23
CA LEU A 170 -29.13 -26.16 5.93
C LEU A 170 -27.69 -25.98 5.43
N ILE A 171 -26.80 -25.44 6.26
CA ILE A 171 -25.39 -25.32 5.89
C ILE A 171 -24.74 -26.71 5.75
N LYS A 172 -25.15 -27.70 6.55
CA LYS A 172 -24.74 -29.10 6.36
C LYS A 172 -25.08 -29.63 4.99
N GLY A 173 -26.35 -29.57 4.61
CA GLY A 173 -26.82 -30.05 3.32
C GLY A 173 -26.20 -29.27 2.16
N MET A 174 -26.05 -27.96 2.30
CA MET A 174 -25.45 -27.12 1.26
C MET A 174 -23.99 -27.50 1.03
N MET A 175 -23.18 -27.61 2.09
CA MET A 175 -21.75 -27.90 1.98
C MET A 175 -21.42 -29.36 1.62
N ALA A 176 -22.40 -30.26 1.68
CA ALA A 176 -22.20 -31.65 1.26
C ALA A 176 -22.11 -31.80 -0.27
N GLY A 177 -22.58 -30.80 -1.04
CA GLY A 177 -22.49 -30.78 -2.50
C GLY A 177 -21.22 -30.08 -3.01
N PRO A 178 -20.71 -30.44 -4.21
CA PRO A 178 -19.49 -29.84 -4.76
C PRO A 178 -19.63 -28.34 -5.06
N ASP A 179 -20.82 -27.90 -5.48
CA ASP A 179 -21.12 -26.49 -5.78
C ASP A 179 -21.69 -25.73 -4.58
N GLY A 180 -21.69 -26.34 -3.39
CA GLY A 180 -22.31 -25.79 -2.18
C GLY A 180 -21.86 -24.36 -1.83
N PRO A 181 -20.56 -24.08 -1.75
CA PRO A 181 -20.03 -22.74 -1.47
C PRO A 181 -20.54 -21.68 -2.46
N THR A 182 -20.51 -21.98 -3.76
CA THR A 182 -20.99 -21.08 -4.82
C THR A 182 -22.50 -20.84 -4.71
N GLN A 183 -23.27 -21.91 -4.51
CA GLN A 183 -24.72 -21.81 -4.35
C GLN A 183 -25.14 -21.02 -3.10
N LEU A 184 -24.37 -21.12 -2.01
CA LEU A 184 -24.54 -20.29 -0.83
C LEU A 184 -24.30 -18.81 -1.17
N SER A 185 -23.17 -18.50 -1.83
CA SER A 185 -22.85 -17.13 -2.28
C SER A 185 -23.97 -16.55 -3.12
N ASP A 186 -24.41 -17.27 -4.17
CA ASP A 186 -25.50 -16.85 -5.06
C ASP A 186 -26.78 -16.50 -4.28
N THR A 187 -27.11 -17.31 -3.27
CA THR A 187 -28.31 -17.13 -2.47
C THR A 187 -28.20 -15.92 -1.55
N LEU A 188 -27.03 -15.71 -0.93
CA LEU A 188 -26.77 -14.54 -0.09
C LEU A 188 -26.83 -13.26 -0.94
N ASP A 189 -26.21 -13.26 -2.12
CA ASP A 189 -26.20 -12.11 -3.02
C ASP A 189 -27.61 -11.79 -3.55
N ALA A 190 -28.40 -12.83 -3.89
CA ALA A 190 -29.80 -12.65 -4.31
C ALA A 190 -30.66 -12.02 -3.19
N GLU A 191 -30.50 -12.48 -1.94
CA GLU A 191 -31.23 -11.93 -0.79
C GLU A 191 -30.83 -10.48 -0.47
N ILE A 192 -29.53 -10.17 -0.58
CA ILE A 192 -28.99 -8.82 -0.39
C ILE A 192 -29.51 -7.85 -1.45
N THR A 193 -29.46 -8.25 -2.73
CA THR A 193 -29.90 -7.42 -3.86
C THR A 193 -31.41 -7.24 -3.92
N GLY A 194 -32.18 -8.16 -3.33
CA GLY A 194 -33.65 -8.10 -3.24
C GLY A 194 -34.22 -6.99 -2.34
N GLY A 195 -33.39 -6.14 -1.71
CA GLY A 195 -33.79 -4.93 -0.98
C GLY A 195 -34.42 -5.15 0.41
N SER A 196 -34.77 -6.37 0.76
CA SER A 196 -35.26 -6.77 2.08
C SER A 196 -34.69 -8.15 2.43
N PRO A 197 -33.41 -8.22 2.83
CA PRO A 197 -32.74 -9.49 3.12
C PRO A 197 -33.36 -10.18 4.33
N SER A 198 -33.44 -11.51 4.29
CA SER A 198 -33.93 -12.31 5.41
C SER A 198 -33.17 -12.02 6.72
N PRO A 199 -33.84 -11.92 7.89
CA PRO A 199 -33.17 -11.77 9.18
C PRO A 199 -32.32 -12.99 9.57
N LEU A 200 -32.38 -14.08 8.79
CA LEU A 200 -31.63 -15.31 9.02
C LEU A 200 -30.26 -15.33 8.38
N LEU A 201 -29.95 -14.40 7.47
CA LEU A 201 -28.64 -14.35 6.81
C LEU A 201 -27.46 -14.34 7.80
N PRO A 202 -27.46 -13.53 8.88
CA PRO A 202 -26.35 -13.52 9.83
C PRO A 202 -26.14 -14.87 10.52
N SER A 203 -27.21 -15.66 10.71
CA SER A 203 -27.09 -17.00 11.31
C SER A 203 -26.50 -18.01 10.33
N LEU A 204 -26.89 -17.95 9.04
CA LEU A 204 -26.32 -18.76 7.97
C LEU A 204 -24.83 -18.48 7.79
N VAL A 205 -24.46 -17.21 7.71
CA VAL A 205 -23.06 -16.75 7.61
C VAL A 205 -22.26 -17.28 8.80
N LYS A 206 -22.72 -17.05 10.03
CA LYS A 206 -22.01 -17.50 11.24
C LYS A 206 -21.80 -19.02 11.29
N GLU A 207 -22.79 -19.80 10.87
CA GLU A 207 -22.67 -21.26 10.88
C GLU A 207 -21.74 -21.76 9.77
N PHE A 208 -21.73 -21.12 8.61
CA PHE A 208 -20.75 -21.38 7.56
C PHE A 208 -19.32 -21.05 8.05
N GLU A 209 -19.11 -19.87 8.63
CA GLU A 209 -17.81 -19.44 9.15
C GLU A 209 -17.26 -20.40 10.19
N LYS A 210 -18.10 -20.86 11.12
CA LYS A 210 -17.73 -21.86 12.14
C LYS A 210 -17.24 -23.17 11.54
N ARG A 211 -17.77 -23.58 10.39
CA ARG A 211 -17.31 -24.80 9.70
C ARG A 211 -15.98 -24.61 9.00
N CYS A 212 -15.73 -23.42 8.45
CA CYS A 212 -14.49 -23.09 7.77
C CYS A 212 -13.36 -22.65 8.71
N GLU A 213 -13.68 -22.30 9.96
CA GLU A 213 -12.73 -21.75 10.95
C GLU A 213 -11.46 -22.59 11.07
N ARG A 214 -11.58 -23.91 11.23
CA ARG A 214 -10.42 -24.80 11.37
C ARG A 214 -9.51 -24.77 10.13
N ASP A 215 -10.10 -24.83 8.94
CA ASP A 215 -9.35 -24.90 7.69
C ASP A 215 -8.70 -23.55 7.39
N GLN A 216 -9.40 -22.44 7.63
CA GLN A 216 -8.86 -21.09 7.52
C GLN A 216 -7.69 -20.87 8.50
N LEU A 217 -7.81 -21.27 9.77
CA LEU A 217 -6.71 -21.19 10.73
C LEU A 217 -5.48 -21.96 10.25
N ARG A 218 -5.65 -23.20 9.79
CA ARG A 218 -4.55 -24.00 9.23
C ARG A 218 -3.88 -23.31 8.03
N ILE A 219 -4.67 -22.70 7.15
CA ILE A 219 -4.15 -22.01 5.95
C ILE A 219 -3.37 -20.76 6.38
N ALA A 220 -3.90 -19.95 7.30
CA ALA A 220 -3.20 -18.79 7.84
C ALA A 220 -1.89 -19.17 8.52
N ASP A 221 -1.89 -20.21 9.36
CA ASP A 221 -0.68 -20.74 9.99
C ASP A 221 0.35 -21.19 8.95
N SER A 222 -0.09 -21.86 7.88
CA SER A 222 0.79 -22.28 6.78
C SER A 222 1.38 -21.10 6.00
N ILE A 223 0.62 -20.01 5.82
CA ILE A 223 1.12 -18.79 5.18
C ILE A 223 2.17 -18.15 6.09
N ASN A 224 1.87 -17.99 7.38
CA ASN A 224 2.77 -17.39 8.36
C ASN A 224 4.06 -18.20 8.53
N GLU A 225 3.97 -19.53 8.60
CA GLU A 225 5.15 -20.40 8.61
C GLU A 225 6.00 -20.24 7.33
N THR A 226 5.36 -20.10 6.17
CA THR A 226 6.06 -19.87 4.89
C THR A 226 6.78 -18.53 4.88
N ILE A 227 6.11 -17.47 5.40
CA ILE A 227 6.68 -16.13 5.55
C ILE A 227 7.89 -16.15 6.47
N GLU A 228 7.78 -16.74 7.66
CA GLU A 228 8.88 -16.78 8.64
C GLU A 228 10.07 -17.59 8.13
N ASN A 229 9.82 -18.74 7.48
CA ASN A 229 10.89 -19.51 6.84
C ASN A 229 11.59 -18.74 5.71
N ALA A 230 10.86 -17.90 4.97
CA ALA A 230 11.46 -17.08 3.93
C ALA A 230 12.31 -15.93 4.53
N LYS A 231 11.82 -15.26 5.57
CA LYS A 231 12.57 -14.22 6.31
C LYS A 231 13.89 -14.76 6.90
N LEU A 232 13.87 -15.99 7.42
CA LEU A 232 15.07 -16.65 7.97
C LEU A 232 16.03 -17.18 6.88
N GLY A 233 15.65 -17.12 5.60
CA GLY A 233 16.42 -17.70 4.51
C GLY A 233 16.38 -19.23 4.46
N SER A 234 15.50 -19.88 5.25
CA SER A 234 15.31 -21.33 5.28
C SER A 234 14.73 -21.86 3.96
N ILE A 235 13.95 -21.04 3.25
CA ILE A 235 13.44 -21.33 1.91
C ILE A 235 13.66 -20.15 0.95
N PRO A 236 13.98 -20.39 -0.33
CA PRO A 236 14.10 -19.32 -1.33
C PRO A 236 12.75 -18.65 -1.64
N LEU A 237 12.77 -17.35 -1.96
CA LEU A 237 11.57 -16.60 -2.38
C LEU A 237 10.84 -17.22 -3.58
N ALA A 238 11.59 -17.75 -4.55
CA ALA A 238 11.05 -18.47 -5.70
C ALA A 238 10.22 -19.72 -5.34
N VAL A 239 10.37 -20.23 -4.11
CA VAL A 239 9.55 -21.33 -3.56
C VAL A 239 8.48 -20.79 -2.61
N ALA A 240 8.80 -19.76 -1.82
CA ALA A 240 7.87 -19.17 -0.86
C ALA A 240 6.66 -18.50 -1.54
N LEU A 241 6.88 -17.69 -2.58
CA LEU A 241 5.80 -16.94 -3.23
C LEU A 241 4.74 -17.85 -3.88
N PRO A 242 5.08 -18.89 -4.66
CA PRO A 242 4.07 -19.81 -5.18
C PRO A 242 3.31 -20.59 -4.09
N ARG A 243 3.98 -20.91 -2.97
CA ARG A 243 3.33 -21.56 -1.81
C ARG A 243 2.30 -20.63 -1.17
N ILE A 244 2.66 -19.37 -0.93
CA ILE A 244 1.74 -18.35 -0.41
C ILE A 244 0.58 -18.16 -1.39
N GLY A 245 0.85 -18.02 -2.70
CA GLY A 245 -0.18 -17.87 -3.72
C GLY A 245 -1.17 -19.04 -3.75
N SER A 246 -0.68 -20.28 -3.63
CA SER A 246 -1.54 -21.47 -3.57
C SER A 246 -2.40 -21.50 -2.30
N ALA A 247 -1.81 -21.14 -1.16
CA ALA A 247 -2.53 -21.04 0.11
C ALA A 247 -3.59 -19.94 0.09
N LEU A 248 -3.33 -18.81 -0.57
CA LEU A 248 -4.32 -17.73 -0.77
C LEU A 248 -5.50 -18.16 -1.63
N GLN A 249 -5.23 -18.92 -2.70
CA GLN A 249 -6.30 -19.50 -3.51
C GLN A 249 -7.15 -20.49 -2.69
N GLU A 250 -6.53 -21.27 -1.81
CA GLU A 250 -7.24 -22.16 -0.89
C GLU A 250 -8.08 -21.36 0.13
N TRP A 251 -7.52 -20.31 0.73
CA TRP A 251 -8.21 -19.40 1.64
C TRP A 251 -9.49 -18.83 1.01
N ASP A 252 -9.38 -18.33 -0.22
CA ASP A 252 -10.49 -17.72 -0.96
C ASP A 252 -11.66 -18.69 -1.11
N ARG A 253 -11.43 -20.00 -1.32
CA ARG A 253 -12.51 -21.01 -1.40
C ARG A 253 -13.36 -21.08 -0.11
N HIS A 254 -12.74 -20.81 1.03
CA HIS A 254 -13.40 -20.83 2.33
C HIS A 254 -13.99 -19.48 2.76
N ALA A 255 -13.46 -18.37 2.24
CA ALA A 255 -13.93 -17.02 2.57
C ALA A 255 -14.99 -16.50 1.59
N ARG A 256 -14.85 -16.79 0.29
CA ARG A 256 -15.64 -16.23 -0.81
C ARG A 256 -17.16 -16.22 -0.57
N PRO A 257 -17.78 -17.32 -0.08
CA PRO A 257 -19.24 -17.36 0.06
C PRO A 257 -19.83 -16.28 0.96
N VAL A 258 -19.05 -15.70 1.88
CA VAL A 258 -19.55 -14.69 2.83
C VAL A 258 -19.08 -13.27 2.53
N LEU A 259 -18.19 -13.06 1.57
CA LEU A 259 -17.61 -11.74 1.30
C LEU A 259 -18.67 -10.71 0.87
N GLY A 260 -19.63 -11.11 0.02
CA GLY A 260 -20.74 -10.26 -0.39
C GLY A 260 -21.57 -9.75 0.78
N PHE A 261 -21.79 -10.60 1.81
CA PHE A 261 -22.48 -10.22 3.03
C PHE A 261 -21.75 -9.13 3.82
N TYR A 262 -20.43 -9.23 3.97
CA TYR A 262 -19.62 -8.23 4.67
C TYR A 262 -19.57 -6.91 3.89
N ASN A 263 -19.35 -6.98 2.58
CA ASN A 263 -19.34 -5.82 1.70
C ASN A 263 -20.66 -5.05 1.74
N TRP A 264 -21.80 -5.75 1.75
CA TRP A 264 -23.11 -5.13 1.93
C TRP A 264 -23.25 -4.37 3.26
N ARG A 265 -22.58 -4.81 4.32
CA ARG A 265 -22.53 -4.10 5.62
C ARG A 265 -21.50 -2.97 5.65
N GLY A 266 -20.76 -2.76 4.57
CA GLY A 266 -19.81 -1.65 4.41
C GLY A 266 -18.44 -1.89 5.04
N HIS A 267 -18.04 -3.14 5.27
CA HIS A 267 -16.72 -3.45 5.82
C HIS A 267 -16.19 -4.78 5.28
N ALA A 268 -14.88 -4.98 5.24
CA ALA A 268 -14.30 -6.26 4.83
C ALA A 268 -14.60 -7.38 5.84
N GLU A 269 -14.49 -8.63 5.38
CA GLU A 269 -14.51 -9.80 6.26
C GLU A 269 -13.29 -9.78 7.19
N PRO A 270 -13.46 -9.87 8.52
CA PRO A 270 -12.39 -9.60 9.47
C PRO A 270 -11.13 -10.46 9.31
N ARG A 271 -11.27 -11.75 9.01
CA ARG A 271 -10.11 -12.66 8.92
C ARG A 271 -9.32 -12.43 7.64
N THR A 272 -10.00 -12.20 6.52
CA THR A 272 -9.42 -11.86 5.22
C THR A 272 -8.71 -10.52 5.30
N LYS A 273 -9.30 -9.53 5.99
CA LYS A 273 -8.66 -8.24 6.28
C LYS A 273 -7.38 -8.41 7.09
N ASN A 274 -7.41 -9.21 8.16
CA ASN A 274 -6.23 -9.46 8.98
C ASN A 274 -5.12 -10.14 8.17
N LEU A 275 -5.45 -11.19 7.39
CA LEU A 275 -4.49 -11.88 6.53
C LEU A 275 -3.87 -10.96 5.47
N PHE A 276 -4.67 -10.06 4.87
CA PHE A 276 -4.16 -9.05 3.95
C PHE A 276 -3.13 -8.15 4.62
N HIS A 277 -3.39 -7.71 5.86
CA HIS A 277 -2.45 -6.89 6.61
C HIS A 277 -1.17 -7.65 7.00
N GLU A 278 -1.26 -8.92 7.41
CA GLU A 278 -0.09 -9.77 7.70
C GLU A 278 0.82 -9.92 6.47
N ILE A 279 0.23 -10.15 5.29
CA ILE A 279 0.99 -10.24 4.04
C ILE A 279 1.58 -8.90 3.64
N ARG A 280 0.85 -7.80 3.87
CA ARG A 280 1.33 -6.44 3.64
C ARG A 280 2.53 -6.11 4.53
N GLU A 281 2.57 -6.58 5.77
CA GLU A 281 3.76 -6.43 6.63
C GLU A 281 4.98 -7.16 6.04
N TYR A 282 4.78 -8.36 5.51
CA TYR A 282 5.86 -9.09 4.83
C TYR A 282 6.29 -8.40 3.52
N LEU A 283 5.36 -7.83 2.76
CA LEU A 283 5.68 -6.99 1.62
C LEU A 283 6.58 -5.81 2.01
N LEU A 284 6.27 -5.13 3.13
CA LEU A 284 7.09 -4.04 3.64
C LEU A 284 8.49 -4.49 4.09
N HIS A 285 8.62 -5.74 4.55
CA HIS A 285 9.92 -6.35 4.84
C HIS A 285 10.73 -6.54 3.55
N LEU A 286 10.13 -7.15 2.52
CA LEU A 286 10.78 -7.37 1.23
C LEU A 286 11.25 -6.05 0.58
N THR A 287 10.44 -4.99 0.67
CA THR A 287 10.79 -3.70 0.07
C THR A 287 11.86 -2.95 0.85
N ASN A 288 11.70 -2.81 2.17
CA ASN A 288 12.53 -1.91 2.97
C ASN A 288 13.82 -2.57 3.50
N LEU A 289 13.80 -3.89 3.74
CA LEU A 289 14.92 -4.59 4.35
C LEU A 289 15.71 -5.39 3.31
N ASP A 290 15.02 -6.16 2.46
CA ASP A 290 15.69 -7.03 1.49
C ASP A 290 15.95 -6.37 0.13
N GLY A 291 15.28 -5.25 -0.16
CA GLY A 291 15.35 -4.58 -1.47
C GLY A 291 14.81 -5.44 -2.63
N LYS A 292 13.89 -6.36 -2.35
CA LYS A 292 13.30 -7.35 -3.26
C LYS A 292 12.00 -6.82 -3.86
N LEU A 293 12.12 -5.79 -4.70
CA LEU A 293 10.98 -5.02 -5.21
C LEU A 293 10.11 -5.82 -6.18
N ASP A 294 10.72 -6.63 -7.06
CA ASP A 294 9.98 -7.42 -8.03
C ASP A 294 9.19 -8.55 -7.34
N GLU A 295 9.81 -9.23 -6.37
CA GLU A 295 9.18 -10.25 -5.53
C GLU A 295 8.07 -9.66 -4.64
N ALA A 296 8.29 -8.47 -4.08
CA ALA A 296 7.26 -7.74 -3.33
C ALA A 296 6.05 -7.40 -4.21
N ARG A 297 6.28 -7.06 -5.49
CA ARG A 297 5.22 -6.74 -6.44
C ARG A 297 4.42 -7.98 -6.83
N GLU A 298 5.10 -9.11 -7.05
CA GLU A 298 4.44 -10.40 -7.28
C GLU A 298 3.54 -10.79 -6.11
N LEU A 299 4.05 -10.67 -4.87
CA LEU A 299 3.28 -10.94 -3.65
C LEU A 299 2.07 -10.01 -3.53
N LEU A 300 2.23 -8.72 -3.81
CA LEU A 300 1.13 -7.75 -3.77
C LEU A 300 0.01 -8.13 -4.73
N LEU A 301 0.35 -8.42 -5.98
CA LEU A 301 -0.64 -8.78 -7.00
C LEU A 301 -1.37 -10.07 -6.64
N ALA A 302 -0.66 -11.07 -6.11
CA ALA A 302 -1.28 -12.29 -5.61
C ALA A 302 -2.23 -12.00 -4.44
N SER A 303 -1.78 -11.24 -3.44
CA SER A 303 -2.60 -10.89 -2.28
C SER A 303 -3.85 -10.08 -2.64
N ALA A 304 -3.72 -9.11 -3.55
CA ALA A 304 -4.82 -8.29 -4.03
C ALA A 304 -5.86 -9.14 -4.78
N SER A 305 -5.41 -10.04 -5.65
CA SER A 305 -6.29 -10.91 -6.45
C SER A 305 -7.18 -11.82 -5.59
N TRP A 306 -6.69 -12.24 -4.42
CA TRP A 306 -7.37 -13.23 -3.58
C TRP A 306 -8.02 -12.66 -2.31
N LEU A 307 -7.58 -11.49 -1.83
CA LEU A 307 -8.04 -10.94 -0.55
C LEU A 307 -8.70 -9.57 -0.68
N ALA A 308 -8.38 -8.77 -1.70
CA ALA A 308 -8.84 -7.38 -1.82
C ALA A 308 -10.23 -7.26 -2.45
N HIS A 309 -11.19 -8.05 -1.96
CA HIS A 309 -12.59 -8.05 -2.46
C HIS A 309 -13.46 -6.93 -1.87
N ALA A 310 -12.94 -6.19 -0.90
CA ALA A 310 -13.61 -5.03 -0.30
C ALA A 310 -12.94 -3.74 -0.79
N GLU A 311 -13.74 -2.71 -1.07
CA GLU A 311 -13.26 -1.41 -1.60
C GLU A 311 -12.14 -0.81 -0.74
N GLU A 312 -12.20 -0.99 0.59
CA GLU A 312 -11.15 -0.49 1.49
C GLU A 312 -9.79 -1.18 1.27
N LEU A 313 -9.77 -2.48 0.93
CA LEU A 313 -8.54 -3.25 0.71
C LEU A 313 -8.02 -3.03 -0.71
N GLU A 314 -8.93 -2.91 -1.69
CA GLU A 314 -8.60 -2.63 -3.09
C GLU A 314 -7.84 -1.30 -3.20
N LYS A 315 -8.34 -0.23 -2.56
CA LYS A 315 -7.65 1.07 -2.52
C LYS A 315 -6.28 1.02 -1.87
N VAL A 316 -6.10 0.19 -0.85
CA VAL A 316 -4.79 0.00 -0.20
C VAL A 316 -3.83 -0.71 -1.15
N ALA A 317 -4.28 -1.79 -1.81
CA ALA A 317 -3.47 -2.53 -2.78
C ALA A 317 -3.09 -1.68 -3.99
N GLU A 318 -4.01 -0.88 -4.54
CA GLU A 318 -3.75 0.05 -5.64
C GLU A 318 -2.68 1.09 -5.28
N LYS A 319 -2.80 1.68 -4.09
CA LYS A 319 -1.81 2.64 -3.60
C LYS A 319 -0.45 1.99 -3.43
N ASP A 320 -0.39 0.84 -2.75
CA ASP A 320 0.87 0.13 -2.51
C ASP A 320 1.52 -0.29 -3.84
N LEU A 321 0.72 -0.65 -4.86
CA LEU A 321 1.21 -1.00 -6.19
C LEU A 321 1.80 0.22 -6.90
N PHE A 322 1.12 1.37 -6.84
CA PHE A 322 1.61 2.63 -7.40
C PHE A 322 2.94 3.03 -6.76
N ASP A 323 3.02 3.01 -5.43
CA ASP A 323 4.23 3.36 -4.68
C ASP A 323 5.39 2.40 -5.05
N LEU A 324 5.11 1.10 -5.16
CA LEU A 324 6.10 0.09 -5.50
C LEU A 324 6.60 0.18 -6.95
N ASP A 325 5.70 0.41 -7.92
CA ASP A 325 6.07 0.63 -9.32
C ASP A 325 6.93 1.90 -9.47
N GLY A 326 6.67 2.93 -8.65
CA GLY A 326 7.53 4.10 -8.52
C GLY A 326 8.95 3.75 -8.06
N LEU A 327 9.08 2.94 -7.00
CA LEU A 327 10.39 2.48 -6.50
C LEU A 327 11.15 1.62 -7.53
N ILE A 328 10.45 0.71 -8.22
CA ILE A 328 11.05 -0.13 -9.26
C ILE A 328 11.57 0.74 -10.41
N THR A 329 10.80 1.74 -10.82
CA THR A 329 11.19 2.68 -11.88
C THR A 329 12.41 3.49 -11.47
N ALA A 330 12.41 4.09 -10.28
CA ALA A 330 13.55 4.84 -9.76
C ALA A 330 14.83 3.98 -9.68
N ARG A 331 14.71 2.72 -9.24
CA ARG A 331 15.84 1.78 -9.21
C ARG A 331 16.38 1.49 -10.61
N LYS A 332 15.52 1.30 -11.60
CA LYS A 332 15.92 1.09 -13.00
C LYS A 332 16.64 2.31 -13.56
N GLU A 333 16.14 3.51 -13.28
CA GLU A 333 16.79 4.77 -13.69
C GLU A 333 18.19 4.92 -13.08
N ILE A 334 18.34 4.64 -11.78
CA ILE A 334 19.65 4.66 -11.11
C ILE A 334 20.59 3.63 -11.74
N ALA A 335 20.13 2.38 -11.92
CA ALA A 335 20.95 1.32 -12.52
C ALA A 335 21.36 1.65 -13.96
N LEU A 336 20.49 2.32 -14.72
CA LEU A 336 20.77 2.78 -16.07
C LEU A 336 21.84 3.88 -16.09
N PHE A 337 21.80 4.80 -15.13
CA PHE A 337 22.73 5.92 -15.03
C PHE A 337 24.10 5.55 -14.44
N GLN A 338 24.14 4.55 -13.55
CA GLN A 338 25.34 4.19 -12.78
C GLN A 338 26.61 4.00 -13.64
N PRO A 339 26.59 3.29 -14.79
CA PRO A 339 27.79 3.10 -15.61
C PRO A 339 28.40 4.41 -16.14
N LEU A 340 27.56 5.39 -16.48
CA LEU A 340 28.02 6.70 -16.92
C LEU A 340 28.64 7.48 -15.76
N SER A 341 28.01 7.44 -14.59
CA SER A 341 28.55 8.07 -13.38
C SER A 341 29.91 7.47 -13.00
N ASP A 342 30.03 6.14 -12.98
CA ASP A 342 31.27 5.44 -12.66
C ASP A 342 32.39 5.76 -13.67
N ALA A 343 32.06 5.80 -14.95
CA ALA A 343 33.02 6.14 -15.99
C ALA A 343 33.51 7.60 -15.92
N CYS A 344 32.63 8.53 -15.52
CA CYS A 344 32.99 9.92 -15.28
C CYS A 344 33.96 10.05 -14.09
N GLU A 345 33.65 9.40 -12.97
CA GLU A 345 34.52 9.40 -11.80
C GLU A 345 35.86 8.71 -12.07
N ALA A 346 35.87 7.62 -12.85
CA ALA A 346 37.11 7.00 -13.31
C ALA A 346 37.94 7.94 -14.21
N ALA A 347 37.29 8.72 -15.07
CA ALA A 347 37.94 9.73 -15.90
C ALA A 347 38.56 10.86 -15.07
N LYS A 348 37.87 11.34 -14.03
CA LYS A 348 38.40 12.34 -13.08
C LYS A 348 39.57 11.78 -12.26
N ALA A 349 39.43 10.56 -11.74
CA ALA A 349 40.47 9.91 -10.95
C ALA A 349 41.77 9.71 -11.76
N ALA A 350 41.65 9.23 -13.01
CA ALA A 350 42.77 9.03 -13.93
C ALA A 350 42.91 10.17 -14.96
N HIS A 351 42.72 11.41 -14.53
CA HIS A 351 42.70 12.62 -15.36
C HIS A 351 43.89 12.76 -16.34
N ARG A 352 45.11 12.39 -15.92
CA ARG A 352 46.30 12.48 -16.78
C ARG A 352 46.23 11.54 -17.98
N ASP A 353 45.77 10.31 -17.75
CA ASP A 353 45.70 9.30 -18.79
C ASP A 353 44.46 9.53 -19.68
N PHE A 354 43.36 10.02 -19.10
CA PHE A 354 42.23 10.54 -19.87
C PHE A 354 42.68 11.64 -20.84
N ALA A 355 43.41 12.65 -20.34
CA ALA A 355 43.91 13.75 -21.16
C ALA A 355 44.83 13.27 -22.30
N LYS A 356 45.74 12.33 -22.02
CA LYS A 356 46.60 11.72 -23.06
C LYS A 356 45.77 10.99 -24.12
N ALA A 357 44.79 10.20 -23.71
CA ALA A 357 43.93 9.45 -24.61
C ALA A 357 43.11 10.39 -25.51
N VAL A 358 42.47 11.42 -24.93
CA VAL A 358 41.68 12.40 -25.68
C VAL A 358 42.56 13.24 -26.62
N LYS A 359 43.80 13.57 -26.27
CA LYS A 359 44.73 14.23 -27.20
C LYS A 359 45.13 13.33 -28.37
N ALA A 360 45.31 12.04 -28.12
CA ALA A 360 45.78 11.09 -29.12
C ALA A 360 44.69 10.70 -30.12
N SER A 361 43.46 10.45 -29.66
CA SER A 361 42.39 9.88 -30.48
C SER A 361 41.07 10.67 -30.45
N GLY A 362 40.96 11.72 -29.65
CA GLY A 362 39.71 12.45 -29.44
C GLY A 362 38.74 11.71 -28.51
N MET A 363 37.50 12.19 -28.47
CA MET A 363 36.39 11.60 -27.71
C MET A 363 35.73 10.48 -28.53
N THR A 364 36.41 9.34 -28.66
CA THR A 364 35.89 8.16 -29.37
C THR A 364 35.85 6.94 -28.46
N ALA A 365 34.99 5.96 -28.79
CA ALA A 365 34.84 4.74 -27.98
C ALA A 365 36.09 3.85 -28.03
N GLU A 366 36.90 3.98 -29.09
CA GLU A 366 38.16 3.26 -29.32
C GLU A 366 39.35 3.90 -28.56
N ALA A 367 39.15 5.05 -27.93
CA ALA A 367 40.19 5.71 -27.15
C ALA A 367 40.65 4.83 -25.97
N ARG A 368 41.93 4.96 -25.60
CA ARG A 368 42.48 4.22 -24.45
C ARG A 368 41.74 4.59 -23.16
N SER A 369 41.68 3.65 -22.23
CA SER A 369 41.10 3.87 -20.90
C SER A 369 41.78 5.06 -20.19
N PRO A 370 41.02 5.93 -19.49
CA PRO A 370 39.56 5.86 -19.23
C PRO A 370 38.67 6.57 -20.27
N ALA A 371 39.22 7.14 -21.35
CA ALA A 371 38.43 7.95 -22.30
C ALA A 371 37.43 7.14 -23.15
N GLY A 372 37.85 5.98 -23.69
CA GLY A 372 36.96 5.10 -24.46
C GLY A 372 35.75 4.59 -23.67
N PRO A 373 35.96 4.02 -22.46
CA PRO A 373 34.86 3.61 -21.58
C PRO A 373 33.89 4.74 -21.24
N PHE A 374 34.39 5.96 -20.98
CA PHE A 374 33.52 7.12 -20.76
C PHE A 374 32.65 7.45 -21.98
N VAL A 375 33.25 7.50 -23.17
CA VAL A 375 32.51 7.76 -24.41
C VAL A 375 31.47 6.67 -24.69
N GLN A 376 31.81 5.40 -24.43
CA GLN A 376 30.87 4.29 -24.59
C GLN A 376 29.69 4.41 -23.61
N ALA A 377 29.96 4.66 -22.33
CA ALA A 377 28.92 4.83 -21.32
C ALA A 377 28.02 6.05 -21.61
N LEU A 378 28.61 7.14 -22.10
CA LEU A 378 27.89 8.36 -22.50
C LEU A 378 26.95 8.08 -23.67
N ARG A 379 27.43 7.39 -24.71
CA ARG A 379 26.61 6.98 -25.87
C ARG A 379 25.46 6.07 -25.44
N THR A 380 25.77 5.01 -24.71
CA THR A 380 24.76 4.05 -24.26
C THR A 380 23.70 4.75 -23.42
N TYR A 381 24.08 5.54 -22.41
CA TYR A 381 23.10 6.25 -21.60
C TYR A 381 22.29 7.29 -22.38
N ALA A 382 22.89 8.00 -23.33
CA ALA A 382 22.16 8.98 -24.15
C ALA A 382 21.14 8.34 -25.11
N GLU A 383 21.36 7.09 -25.52
CA GLU A 383 20.44 6.34 -26.39
C GLU A 383 19.20 5.82 -25.65
N VAL A 384 19.38 5.31 -24.42
CA VAL A 384 18.30 4.65 -23.67
C VAL A 384 17.81 5.43 -22.43
N GLY A 385 18.56 6.44 -21.99
CA GLY A 385 18.27 7.29 -20.82
C GLY A 385 18.01 8.75 -21.21
N ASP A 386 18.35 9.70 -20.34
CA ASP A 386 18.18 11.14 -20.61
C ASP A 386 19.44 11.73 -21.27
N PRO A 387 19.39 12.12 -22.55
CA PRO A 387 20.53 12.72 -23.25
C PRO A 387 20.92 14.10 -22.69
N ASN A 388 20.02 14.80 -21.99
CA ASN A 388 20.35 16.07 -21.32
C ASN A 388 21.18 15.84 -20.06
N LEU A 389 20.83 14.81 -19.26
CA LEU A 389 21.66 14.40 -18.13
C LEU A 389 23.01 13.85 -18.60
N ALA A 390 23.05 13.13 -19.72
CA ALA A 390 24.30 12.70 -20.36
C ALA A 390 25.21 13.91 -20.68
N ALA A 391 24.65 14.94 -21.32
CA ALA A 391 25.35 16.19 -21.59
C ALA A 391 25.83 16.89 -20.31
N ALA A 392 25.02 16.88 -19.25
CA ALA A 392 25.38 17.47 -17.97
C ALA A 392 26.59 16.77 -17.32
N VAL A 393 26.66 15.44 -17.38
CA VAL A 393 27.83 14.67 -16.87
C VAL A 393 29.09 15.01 -17.67
N ALA A 394 28.99 15.06 -19.00
CA ALA A 394 30.15 15.42 -19.83
C ALA A 394 30.60 16.86 -19.62
N ARG A 395 29.65 17.78 -19.39
CA ARG A 395 29.94 19.16 -19.01
C ARG A 395 30.64 19.25 -17.66
N ASP A 396 30.20 18.48 -16.66
CA ASP A 396 30.86 18.41 -15.35
C ASP A 396 32.32 17.93 -15.49
N LEU A 397 32.57 16.89 -16.30
CA LEU A 397 33.92 16.44 -16.61
C LEU A 397 34.75 17.53 -17.30
N ALA A 398 34.17 18.28 -18.25
CA ALA A 398 34.85 19.40 -18.91
C ALA A 398 35.19 20.52 -17.91
N LEU A 399 34.28 20.85 -16.99
CA LEU A 399 34.51 21.86 -15.95
C LEU A 399 35.62 21.43 -14.99
N PHE A 400 35.67 20.16 -14.59
CA PHE A 400 36.76 19.60 -13.82
C PHE A 400 38.12 19.79 -14.52
N PHE A 401 38.20 19.49 -15.82
CA PHE A 401 39.45 19.71 -16.57
C PHE A 401 39.80 21.19 -16.73
N ASN A 402 38.81 22.07 -16.91
CA ASN A 402 39.04 23.51 -17.06
C ASN A 402 39.50 24.16 -15.76
N ASN A 403 38.81 23.88 -14.66
CA ASN A 403 38.96 24.59 -13.39
C ASN A 403 39.97 23.91 -12.46
N ASP A 404 39.88 22.59 -12.30
CA ASP A 404 40.63 21.87 -11.26
C ASP A 404 41.98 21.38 -11.80
N GLN A 405 42.03 21.03 -13.08
CA GLN A 405 43.25 20.55 -13.75
C GLN A 405 43.94 21.63 -14.60
N GLU A 406 43.39 22.85 -14.66
CA GLU A 406 43.88 23.97 -15.47
C GLU A 406 44.19 23.59 -16.93
N ASN A 407 43.38 22.71 -17.50
CA ASN A 407 43.58 22.13 -18.82
C ASN A 407 42.39 22.43 -19.75
N PRO A 408 42.24 23.69 -20.19
CA PRO A 408 41.10 24.12 -20.99
C PRO A 408 41.08 23.51 -22.40
N GLU A 409 42.23 23.03 -22.91
CA GLU A 409 42.27 22.26 -24.17
C GLU A 409 41.44 20.97 -24.06
N ILE A 410 41.63 20.20 -22.98
CA ILE A 410 40.91 18.94 -22.79
C ILE A 410 39.43 19.22 -22.53
N ALA A 411 39.13 20.23 -21.72
CA ALA A 411 37.76 20.67 -21.47
C ALA A 411 37.02 21.01 -22.78
N TYR A 412 37.67 21.76 -23.68
CA TYR A 412 37.12 22.08 -24.99
C TYR A 412 36.88 20.81 -25.84
N ARG A 413 37.85 19.88 -25.88
CA ARG A 413 37.72 18.61 -26.61
C ARG A 413 36.59 17.72 -26.08
N ILE A 414 36.35 17.72 -24.76
CA ILE A 414 35.22 17.01 -24.14
C ILE A 414 33.90 17.61 -24.63
N LEU A 415 33.73 18.93 -24.56
CA LEU A 415 32.49 19.59 -24.98
C LEU A 415 32.21 19.40 -26.47
N HIS A 416 33.22 19.59 -27.32
CA HIS A 416 33.08 19.39 -28.76
C HIS A 416 32.77 17.93 -29.10
N GLY A 417 33.50 16.98 -28.49
CA GLY A 417 33.24 15.56 -28.70
C GLY A 417 31.85 15.14 -28.21
N THR A 418 31.36 15.76 -27.14
CA THR A 418 30.01 15.53 -26.62
C THR A 418 28.94 16.05 -27.58
N ASP A 419 29.11 17.25 -28.16
CA ASP A 419 28.21 17.77 -29.20
C ASP A 419 28.11 16.81 -30.39
N ASP A 420 29.25 16.24 -30.82
CA ASP A 420 29.27 15.27 -31.91
C ASP A 420 28.60 13.95 -31.54
N ILE A 421 28.86 13.42 -30.33
CA ILE A 421 28.26 12.18 -29.83
C ILE A 421 26.73 12.32 -29.70
N LEU A 422 26.26 13.47 -29.22
CA LEU A 422 24.84 13.70 -28.96
C LEU A 422 24.08 14.29 -30.16
N ARG A 423 24.74 14.52 -31.29
CA ARG A 423 24.17 15.13 -32.50
C ARG A 423 22.94 14.38 -33.02
N SER A 424 22.91 13.05 -32.88
CA SER A 424 21.79 12.19 -33.30
C SER A 424 20.73 11.99 -32.22
N GLN A 425 20.92 12.52 -31.01
CA GLN A 425 20.02 12.32 -29.86
C GLN A 425 19.09 13.51 -29.67
N LYS A 426 17.93 13.27 -29.04
CA LYS A 426 16.93 14.33 -28.74
C LYS A 426 17.35 15.17 -27.52
N VAL A 427 18.43 15.93 -27.66
CA VAL A 427 18.88 16.93 -26.68
C VAL A 427 18.03 18.21 -26.80
N SER A 428 17.69 18.83 -25.67
CA SER A 428 16.93 20.09 -25.65
C SER A 428 17.73 21.25 -26.25
N ASP A 429 17.03 22.25 -26.78
CA ASP A 429 17.69 23.42 -27.37
C ASP A 429 18.45 24.24 -26.33
N GLU A 430 17.96 24.28 -25.08
CA GLU A 430 18.68 24.91 -23.96
C GLU A 430 20.01 24.19 -23.68
N THR A 431 20.01 22.86 -23.68
CA THR A 431 21.23 22.07 -23.44
C THR A 431 22.24 22.25 -24.57
N LYS A 432 21.79 22.26 -25.84
CA LYS A 432 22.66 22.53 -27.00
C LYS A 432 23.26 23.94 -26.96
N ALA A 433 22.43 24.94 -26.63
CA ALA A 433 22.89 26.32 -26.48
C ALA A 433 23.95 26.44 -25.38
N ARG A 434 23.73 25.80 -24.23
CA ARG A 434 24.69 25.77 -23.12
C ARG A 434 26.02 25.12 -23.51
N LEU A 435 26.00 23.93 -24.13
CA LEU A 435 27.23 23.28 -24.60
C LEU A 435 28.01 24.16 -25.59
N THR A 436 27.30 24.85 -26.49
CA THR A 436 27.89 25.78 -27.45
C THR A 436 28.52 26.99 -26.76
N GLU A 437 27.81 27.57 -25.79
CA GLU A 437 28.27 28.71 -25.00
C GLU A 437 29.48 28.37 -24.13
N ASP A 438 29.45 27.23 -23.43
CA ASP A 438 30.56 26.75 -22.61
C ASP A 438 31.78 26.50 -23.51
N ALA A 439 31.61 25.85 -24.66
CA ALA A 439 32.69 25.58 -25.60
C ALA A 439 33.31 26.89 -26.13
N ALA A 440 32.48 27.89 -26.48
CA ALA A 440 32.95 29.20 -26.90
C ALA A 440 33.72 29.93 -25.80
N THR A 441 33.22 29.88 -24.56
CA THR A 441 33.82 30.54 -23.40
C THR A 441 35.17 29.90 -23.04
N ILE A 442 35.23 28.58 -22.92
CA ILE A 442 36.47 27.84 -22.66
C ILE A 442 37.48 28.08 -23.79
N PHE A 443 37.04 28.08 -25.04
CA PHE A 443 37.92 28.33 -26.18
C PHE A 443 38.57 29.73 -26.12
N ARG A 444 37.79 30.77 -25.81
CA ARG A 444 38.32 32.14 -25.62
C ARG A 444 39.32 32.19 -24.47
N ASN A 445 38.95 31.64 -23.32
CA ASN A 445 39.78 31.63 -22.11
C ASN A 445 41.07 30.81 -22.29
N TRP A 446 41.08 29.85 -23.23
CA TRP A 446 42.28 29.11 -23.60
C TRP A 446 43.18 29.87 -24.57
N LYS A 447 42.63 30.29 -25.72
CA LYS A 447 43.44 30.79 -26.84
C LYS A 447 43.88 32.23 -26.70
N ILE A 448 43.08 33.09 -26.06
CA ILE A 448 43.45 34.50 -25.87
C ILE A 448 44.72 34.62 -25.01
N PRO A 449 44.83 33.98 -23.82
CA PRO A 449 46.06 34.04 -23.04
C PRO A 449 47.26 33.42 -23.75
N GLU A 450 47.07 32.37 -24.56
CA GLU A 450 48.15 31.76 -25.36
C GLU A 450 48.72 32.76 -26.37
N ILE A 451 47.86 33.51 -27.05
CA ILE A 451 48.26 34.57 -27.99
C ILE A 451 48.89 35.76 -27.26
N GLU A 452 48.37 36.13 -26.09
CA GLU A 452 48.90 37.23 -25.28
C GLU A 452 50.31 36.96 -24.74
N LYS A 453 50.66 35.70 -24.46
CA LYS A 453 52.02 35.33 -24.04
C LYS A 453 53.07 35.66 -25.11
N GLU A 454 52.72 35.66 -26.38
CA GLU A 454 53.60 36.02 -27.50
C GLU A 454 53.49 37.51 -27.89
N LYS A 455 52.95 38.36 -27.00
CA LYS A 455 52.78 39.80 -27.23
C LYS A 455 54.08 40.45 -27.68
N GLY A 456 54.03 41.09 -28.85
CA GLY A 456 55.16 41.75 -29.48
C GLY A 456 55.83 40.92 -30.59
N ASN A 457 55.55 39.63 -30.68
CA ASN A 457 55.96 38.78 -31.79
C ASN A 457 54.80 38.57 -32.77
N LEU A 458 54.59 39.54 -33.66
CA LEU A 458 53.50 39.51 -34.66
C LEU A 458 53.47 38.21 -35.45
N SER A 459 54.62 37.64 -35.80
CA SER A 459 54.68 36.40 -36.58
C SER A 459 54.15 35.18 -35.83
N ARG A 460 54.51 35.05 -34.55
CA ARG A 460 53.98 33.97 -33.72
C ARG A 460 52.52 34.18 -33.36
N MET A 461 52.12 35.41 -33.05
CA MET A 461 50.72 35.75 -32.79
C MET A 461 49.82 35.41 -34.00
N THR A 462 50.22 35.79 -35.22
CA THR A 462 49.49 35.43 -36.45
C THR A 462 49.37 33.92 -36.62
N ALA A 463 50.46 33.17 -36.43
CA ALA A 463 50.45 31.71 -36.55
C ALA A 463 49.54 31.04 -35.51
N LEU A 464 49.52 31.54 -34.27
CA LEU A 464 48.63 31.03 -33.21
C LEU A 464 47.15 31.32 -33.50
N VAL A 465 46.83 32.50 -34.04
CA VAL A 465 45.47 32.84 -34.47
C VAL A 465 45.02 31.98 -35.64
N GLU A 466 45.87 31.77 -36.65
CA GLU A 466 45.59 30.88 -37.79
C GLU A 466 45.31 29.45 -37.31
N ALA A 467 46.14 28.92 -36.40
CA ALA A 467 45.92 27.61 -35.81
C ALA A 467 44.60 27.55 -35.01
N ALA A 468 44.29 28.59 -34.21
CA ALA A 468 43.04 28.66 -33.45
C ALA A 468 41.80 28.68 -34.35
N MET A 469 41.83 29.40 -35.48
CA MET A 469 40.69 29.49 -36.41
C MET A 469 40.28 28.13 -36.99
N THR A 470 41.22 27.17 -37.12
CA THR A 470 40.93 25.83 -37.65
C THR A 470 40.01 25.01 -36.74
N ILE A 471 40.08 25.25 -35.42
CA ILE A 471 39.35 24.51 -34.40
C ILE A 471 38.36 25.38 -33.62
N ALA A 472 38.20 26.66 -33.98
CA ALA A 472 37.30 27.55 -33.26
C ALA A 472 35.82 27.15 -33.44
N PRO A 473 34.99 27.24 -32.39
CA PRO A 473 33.56 27.03 -32.51
C PRO A 473 32.91 28.11 -33.40
N ALA A 474 31.80 27.78 -34.06
CA ALA A 474 31.18 28.62 -35.10
C ALA A 474 30.91 30.07 -34.64
N GLY A 475 30.45 30.26 -33.39
CA GLY A 475 30.20 31.59 -32.82
C GLY A 475 31.46 32.43 -32.55
N VAL A 476 32.63 31.80 -32.48
CA VAL A 476 33.92 32.47 -32.15
C VAL A 476 34.79 32.67 -33.40
N LYS A 477 34.56 31.91 -34.48
CA LYS A 477 35.28 32.06 -35.76
C LYS A 477 35.33 33.52 -36.28
N PRO A 478 34.23 34.31 -36.26
CA PRO A 478 34.29 35.69 -36.74
C PRO A 478 35.24 36.58 -35.92
N GLU A 479 35.27 36.41 -34.59
CA GLU A 479 36.14 37.17 -33.69
C GLU A 479 37.62 36.92 -34.00
N PHE A 480 38.01 35.64 -34.17
CA PHE A 480 39.39 35.27 -34.50
C PHE A 480 39.76 35.65 -35.94
N THR A 481 38.80 35.68 -36.87
CA THR A 481 39.02 36.18 -38.24
C THR A 481 39.32 37.67 -38.24
N ALA A 482 38.58 38.46 -37.45
CA ALA A 482 38.82 39.88 -37.26
C ALA A 482 40.16 40.14 -36.54
N LEU A 483 40.53 39.28 -35.59
CA LEU A 483 41.85 39.35 -34.94
C LEU A 483 42.99 39.05 -35.92
N HIS A 484 42.81 38.07 -36.82
CA HIS A 484 43.78 37.73 -37.86
C HIS A 484 43.99 38.89 -38.83
N SER A 485 42.91 39.48 -39.36
CA SER A 485 43.00 40.62 -40.27
C SER A 485 43.70 41.82 -39.61
N GLY A 486 43.34 42.14 -38.36
CA GLY A 486 43.97 43.22 -37.60
C GLY A 486 45.48 43.01 -37.37
N LEU A 487 45.92 41.76 -37.15
CA LEU A 487 47.35 41.44 -37.03
C LEU A 487 48.08 41.54 -38.39
N MET A 488 47.44 41.13 -39.48
CA MET A 488 48.00 41.18 -40.84
C MET A 488 48.13 42.62 -41.35
N ASP A 489 47.13 43.47 -41.11
CA ASP A 489 47.17 44.89 -41.44
C ASP A 489 48.28 45.59 -40.66
N LYS A 490 48.44 45.27 -39.37
CA LYS A 490 49.52 45.82 -38.54
C LYS A 490 50.91 45.32 -38.94
N ARG A 491 51.04 44.10 -39.46
CA ARG A 491 52.29 43.60 -40.06
C ARG A 491 52.65 44.38 -41.33
N ARG A 492 51.65 44.90 -42.05
CA ARG A 492 51.80 45.70 -43.27
C ARG A 492 52.14 47.17 -42.98
N GLU A 493 51.66 47.73 -41.87
CA GLU A 493 51.99 49.09 -41.40
C GLU A 493 53.27 49.13 -40.55
N ASN A 494 54.39 49.48 -41.18
CA ASN A 494 55.68 49.59 -40.51
C ASN A 494 55.84 50.97 -39.83
N ARG A 495 55.04 51.32 -38.79
CA ARG A 495 55.38 52.44 -37.88
C ARG A 495 54.59 52.50 -36.56
N THR A 496 55.39 52.67 -35.50
CA THR A 496 55.09 53.12 -34.12
C THR A 496 54.53 52.12 -33.09
N LYS A 497 55.30 52.05 -31.99
CA LYS A 497 55.05 51.30 -30.75
C LYS A 497 53.79 51.85 -30.06
N LEU A 498 53.11 50.98 -29.32
CA LEU A 498 52.04 51.25 -28.33
C LEU A 498 50.54 51.18 -28.73
N VAL A 499 50.16 50.62 -29.89
CA VAL A 499 48.71 50.36 -30.19
C VAL A 499 48.45 48.94 -30.73
N VAL A 500 49.04 47.90 -30.12
CA VAL A 500 48.62 46.50 -30.38
C VAL A 500 47.43 46.14 -29.50
N TRP A 501 47.46 46.59 -28.24
CA TRP A 501 46.47 46.21 -27.24
C TRP A 501 45.10 46.86 -27.47
N ALA A 502 45.00 48.01 -28.15
CA ALA A 502 43.71 48.63 -28.44
C ALA A 502 42.88 47.86 -29.47
N VAL A 503 43.49 47.15 -30.44
CA VAL A 503 42.76 46.31 -31.41
C VAL A 503 42.36 44.98 -30.79
N VAL A 504 43.24 44.38 -29.99
CA VAL A 504 42.92 43.16 -29.20
C VAL A 504 41.79 43.47 -28.20
N ILE A 505 41.85 44.58 -27.46
CA ILE A 505 40.76 45.02 -26.58
C ILE A 505 39.51 45.39 -27.39
N ALA A 506 39.62 46.14 -28.49
CA ALA A 506 38.44 46.55 -29.26
C ALA A 506 37.72 45.37 -29.92
N VAL A 507 38.44 44.34 -30.38
CA VAL A 507 37.82 43.17 -31.01
C VAL A 507 37.29 42.18 -29.95
N ILE A 508 37.95 42.07 -28.78
CA ILE A 508 37.60 41.09 -27.72
C ILE A 508 36.60 41.67 -26.69
N PHE A 509 36.66 42.96 -26.33
CA PHE A 509 35.81 43.56 -25.28
C PHE A 509 34.58 44.33 -25.80
N ILE A 510 34.54 44.77 -27.06
CA ILE A 510 33.34 45.44 -27.61
C ILE A 510 32.10 44.51 -27.65
N PRO A 511 32.20 43.19 -27.90
CA PRO A 511 31.05 42.29 -27.76
C PRO A 511 30.59 42.08 -26.30
N ILE A 512 31.50 42.21 -25.32
CA ILE A 512 31.19 42.01 -23.89
C ILE A 512 30.43 43.22 -23.31
N VAL A 513 30.68 44.44 -23.82
CA VAL A 513 29.97 45.65 -23.36
C VAL A 513 28.62 45.85 -24.07
N PHE A 514 28.45 45.37 -25.30
CA PHE A 514 27.20 45.54 -26.07
C PHE A 514 26.15 44.43 -25.88
N LEU A 515 26.46 43.32 -25.20
CA LEU A 515 25.47 42.30 -24.83
C LEU A 515 24.93 42.44 -23.39
N ASN A 516 25.36 43.46 -22.63
CA ASN A 516 24.91 43.69 -21.25
C ASN A 516 24.23 45.05 -21.02
N SER A 517 23.80 45.72 -22.10
CA SER A 517 23.01 46.96 -22.00
C SER A 517 21.52 46.70 -22.20
N ASP A 518 20.95 45.81 -21.39
CA ASP A 518 19.53 45.86 -21.00
C ASP A 518 19.32 45.11 -19.68
N LYS A 519 19.67 45.78 -18.58
CA LYS A 519 18.90 45.80 -17.32
C LYS A 519 19.56 46.71 -16.29
N LYS A 520 18.93 47.86 -16.06
CA LYS A 520 19.18 48.73 -14.92
C LYS A 520 18.96 47.97 -13.60
N SER A 521 20.03 47.86 -12.82
CA SER A 521 20.12 48.05 -11.36
C SER A 521 18.97 47.59 -10.46
N GLN A 522 19.27 46.63 -9.57
CA GLN A 522 19.30 46.93 -8.13
C GLN A 522 20.35 46.06 -7.41
N SER A 523 21.36 46.76 -6.89
CA SER A 523 22.44 46.24 -6.08
C SER A 523 21.99 45.99 -4.64
N SER A 524 22.41 44.87 -4.04
CA SER A 524 23.07 44.92 -2.74
C SER A 524 24.10 43.81 -2.66
N SER A 525 25.35 44.23 -2.60
CA SER A 525 26.53 43.42 -2.35
C SER A 525 26.67 43.16 -0.85
N SER A 526 27.04 41.96 -0.47
CA SER A 526 28.10 41.75 0.52
C SER A 526 28.61 40.32 0.46
N SER A 527 29.82 40.20 -0.04
CA SER A 527 30.71 39.07 0.19
C SER A 527 31.03 38.95 1.67
N SER A 528 31.00 37.74 2.21
CA SER A 528 31.96 37.39 3.27
C SER A 528 32.30 35.91 3.20
N SER A 529 33.59 35.67 2.98
CA SER A 529 34.32 34.44 3.17
C SER A 529 34.17 33.91 4.60
N SER A 530 33.91 32.62 4.79
CA SER A 530 34.14 31.96 6.07
C SER A 530 35.23 30.91 5.92
N SER A 531 36.47 31.33 6.23
CA SER A 531 37.55 30.41 6.57
C SER A 531 37.24 29.71 7.89
N TYR A 532 37.39 28.39 7.86
CA TYR A 532 37.35 27.51 9.02
C TYR A 532 38.64 27.64 9.85
N LYS A 533 38.53 27.89 11.16
CA LYS A 533 39.58 27.59 12.16
C LYS A 533 38.92 27.25 13.51
N PRO A 534 39.47 26.29 14.30
CA PRO A 534 38.75 25.67 15.43
C PRO A 534 39.14 26.19 16.83
N SER A 535 38.26 25.89 17.80
CA SER A 535 38.42 25.80 19.28
C SER A 535 38.46 27.11 20.10
N PRO A 536 38.18 27.11 21.44
CA PRO A 536 37.88 26.00 22.37
C PRO A 536 36.62 26.21 23.28
N SER A 537 36.28 25.15 24.02
CA SER A 537 35.27 25.07 25.09
C SER A 537 35.40 26.13 26.19
N PRO A 538 34.31 26.42 26.92
CA PRO A 538 34.43 26.61 28.36
C PRO A 538 33.40 25.82 29.18
N ASN A 539 33.92 25.31 30.29
CA ASN A 539 33.23 24.71 31.43
C ASN A 539 32.27 25.67 32.16
N SER A 540 31.46 25.05 33.02
CA SER A 540 30.80 25.62 34.23
C SER A 540 29.40 26.20 33.95
N THR A 541 28.35 26.04 34.76
CA THR A 541 28.21 25.54 36.13
C THR A 541 26.73 25.22 36.35
N VAL A 542 26.43 24.20 37.16
CA VAL A 542 25.10 23.96 37.75
C VAL A 542 24.78 25.10 38.73
N PRO A 543 23.51 25.52 38.87
CA PRO A 543 22.88 25.31 40.18
C PRO A 543 21.46 24.75 40.09
N SER A 544 21.25 23.74 40.93
CA SER A 544 19.98 23.20 41.36
C SER A 544 19.16 24.26 42.10
N THR A 545 17.84 24.30 41.89
CA THR A 545 16.94 24.75 42.96
C THR A 545 15.68 23.91 42.97
N SER A 546 15.65 23.01 43.95
CA SER A 546 14.48 22.29 44.43
C SER A 546 13.54 23.29 45.12
N SER A 547 12.24 23.19 44.88
CA SER A 547 11.24 23.71 45.81
C SER A 547 10.01 22.81 45.74
N ALA A 548 9.97 21.88 46.69
CA ALA A 548 8.80 21.12 47.07
C ALA A 548 7.91 22.00 47.96
N SER A 549 6.62 22.04 47.69
CA SER A 549 5.62 22.46 48.67
C SER A 549 4.42 21.52 48.57
N THR A 550 4.31 20.65 49.57
CA THR A 550 3.20 19.74 49.82
C THR A 550 2.05 20.52 50.47
N SER A 551 0.82 20.38 49.97
CA SER A 551 -0.40 20.64 50.75
C SER A 551 -1.56 19.75 50.25
N THR A 552 -2.39 19.37 51.20
CA THR A 552 -3.28 18.20 51.32
C THR A 552 -4.71 18.42 50.74
N LYS A 553 -5.31 17.33 50.21
CA LYS A 553 -6.71 16.97 49.76
C LYS A 553 -7.93 17.86 50.19
N PRO A 554 -9.13 17.82 49.52
CA PRO A 554 -9.89 16.65 49.00
C PRO A 554 -10.52 16.80 47.58
N PRO A 555 -11.20 15.76 47.00
CA PRO A 555 -11.37 15.61 45.55
C PRO A 555 -12.63 16.34 45.02
N GLY A 556 -12.41 17.30 44.13
CA GLY A 556 -13.46 17.97 43.38
C GLY A 556 -13.21 17.87 41.88
N VAL A 557 -14.14 17.21 41.19
CA VAL A 557 -14.49 17.31 39.75
C VAL A 557 -13.38 17.88 38.85
N ARG A 558 -12.70 17.02 38.08
CA ARG A 558 -11.81 17.48 37.00
C ARG A 558 -12.66 18.17 35.91
N PRO A 559 -12.38 19.44 35.56
CA PRO A 559 -12.88 20.04 34.34
C PRO A 559 -12.30 19.30 33.14
N VAL A 560 -13.08 19.17 32.05
CA VAL A 560 -12.58 18.74 30.74
C VAL A 560 -11.39 19.62 30.38
N ALA A 561 -10.20 19.04 30.33
CA ALA A 561 -9.00 19.74 29.91
C ALA A 561 -9.20 20.20 28.47
N VAL A 562 -9.18 21.51 28.24
CA VAL A 562 -8.94 22.07 26.91
C VAL A 562 -7.60 21.49 26.47
N GLU A 563 -7.60 20.54 25.53
CA GLU A 563 -6.35 19.98 25.01
C GLU A 563 -5.58 21.10 24.32
N ASP A 564 -4.47 21.52 24.93
CA ASP A 564 -3.53 22.44 24.32
C ASP A 564 -2.92 21.80 23.06
N ARG A 565 -3.35 22.30 21.89
CA ARG A 565 -2.91 21.85 20.56
C ARG A 565 -1.67 22.58 20.06
N SER A 566 -0.99 23.36 20.90
CA SER A 566 0.22 24.07 20.51
C SER A 566 1.37 23.12 20.12
N GLU A 567 2.19 23.58 19.16
CA GLU A 567 3.50 23.01 18.83
C GLU A 567 4.57 23.82 19.58
N ILE A 568 5.35 23.18 20.43
CA ILE A 568 6.45 23.82 21.15
C ILE A 568 7.76 23.26 20.61
N LYS A 569 8.64 24.11 20.11
CA LYS A 569 9.94 23.66 19.58
C LYS A 569 10.85 23.18 20.73
N PRO A 570 11.31 21.90 20.74
CA PRO A 570 12.16 21.39 21.80
C PRO A 570 13.52 22.10 21.85
N SER A 571 14.14 22.15 23.03
CA SER A 571 15.53 22.62 23.15
C SER A 571 16.50 21.64 22.47
N PRO A 572 17.63 22.10 21.89
CA PRO A 572 18.62 21.20 21.28
C PRO A 572 19.23 20.26 22.34
N GLY A 573 19.42 18.98 21.99
CA GLY A 573 19.99 17.98 22.90
C GLY A 573 19.61 16.55 22.55
N VAL A 574 20.18 15.60 23.28
CA VAL A 574 19.96 14.15 23.11
C VAL A 574 19.41 13.56 24.40
N GLY A 575 18.41 12.67 24.30
CA GLY A 575 17.90 11.89 25.43
C GLY A 575 16.92 12.63 26.36
N ALA A 576 16.48 13.84 25.99
CA ALA A 576 15.41 14.54 26.71
C ALA A 576 14.07 13.79 26.58
N THR A 577 13.23 13.86 27.62
CA THR A 577 11.86 13.35 27.54
C THR A 577 10.95 14.48 27.07
N LEU A 578 10.38 14.36 25.87
CA LEU A 578 9.56 15.42 25.28
C LEU A 578 8.15 15.44 25.91
N SER A 579 7.63 16.64 26.13
CA SER A 579 6.20 16.85 26.40
C SER A 579 5.35 16.56 25.16
N ARG A 580 4.02 16.41 25.31
CA ARG A 580 3.12 16.14 24.17
C ARG A 580 3.16 17.24 23.09
N SER A 581 3.33 18.51 23.47
CA SER A 581 3.43 19.64 22.53
C SER A 581 4.80 19.72 21.83
N GLU A 582 5.88 19.30 22.51
CA GLU A 582 7.21 19.14 21.91
C GLU A 582 7.30 17.93 20.96
N LEU A 583 6.66 16.83 21.36
CA LEU A 583 6.50 15.65 20.52
C LEU A 583 5.67 15.97 19.27
N ARG A 584 4.61 16.80 19.42
CA ARG A 584 3.82 17.33 18.29
C ARG A 584 4.67 18.11 17.32
N TYR A 585 5.53 19.00 17.80
CA TYR A 585 6.48 19.69 16.92
C TYR A 585 7.37 18.70 16.15
N CYS A 586 7.99 17.72 16.82
CA CYS A 586 8.87 16.77 16.14
C CYS A 586 8.16 15.93 15.07
N ILE A 587 6.96 15.43 15.35
CA ILE A 587 6.20 14.62 14.39
C ILE A 587 5.73 15.49 13.22
N PHE A 588 5.17 16.66 13.50
CA PHE A 588 4.61 17.54 12.46
C PHE A 588 5.71 18.15 11.60
N GLN A 589 6.81 18.61 12.21
CA GLN A 589 7.96 19.12 11.49
C GLN A 589 8.64 18.02 10.66
N GLY A 590 8.68 16.78 11.13
CA GLY A 590 9.13 15.63 10.33
C GLY A 590 8.30 15.48 9.05
N LYS A 591 6.97 15.50 9.16
CA LYS A 591 6.06 15.46 8.00
C LYS A 591 6.26 16.65 7.04
N ARG A 592 6.47 17.86 7.56
CA ARG A 592 6.77 19.05 6.73
C ARG A 592 8.10 18.89 6.00
N LEU A 593 9.13 18.35 6.65
CA LEU A 593 10.45 18.12 6.05
C LEU A 593 10.44 17.03 4.98
N ASP A 594 9.68 15.95 5.19
CA ASP A 594 9.48 14.89 4.19
C ASP A 594 8.88 15.47 2.90
N LEU A 595 7.88 16.35 3.04
CA LEU A 595 7.25 17.05 1.91
C LEU A 595 8.17 18.10 1.28
N LEU A 596 8.95 18.83 2.08
CA LEU A 596 9.90 19.84 1.59
C LEU A 596 11.05 19.22 0.79
N ARG A 597 11.44 17.97 1.08
CA ARG A 597 12.52 17.27 0.37
C ARG A 597 12.30 17.24 -1.14
N THR A 598 11.05 17.07 -1.59
CA THR A 598 10.70 17.02 -3.03
C THR A 598 10.58 18.39 -3.68
N MET A 599 10.62 19.48 -2.88
CA MET A 599 10.43 20.86 -3.34
C MET A 599 11.74 21.66 -3.43
N ALA A 600 12.85 21.14 -2.89
CA ALA A 600 14.18 21.76 -2.94
C ALA A 600 14.88 21.51 -4.27
N LEU A 601 14.55 22.28 -5.31
CA LEU A 601 15.00 22.04 -6.69
C LEU A 601 16.27 22.79 -7.12
N SER A 602 16.81 23.68 -6.27
CA SER A 602 18.01 24.48 -6.56
C SER A 602 19.06 24.31 -5.47
N ASN A 603 20.34 24.56 -5.76
CA ASN A 603 21.40 24.47 -4.75
C ASN A 603 21.14 25.39 -3.53
N SER A 604 20.61 26.59 -3.75
CA SER A 604 20.18 27.50 -2.67
C SER A 604 19.07 26.90 -1.81
N ALA A 605 18.08 26.26 -2.44
CA ALA A 605 16.99 25.60 -1.74
C ALA A 605 17.48 24.34 -0.98
N ILE A 606 18.42 23.59 -1.55
CA ILE A 606 19.05 22.43 -0.93
C ILE A 606 19.84 22.84 0.32
N ASP A 607 20.60 23.94 0.28
CA ASP A 607 21.33 24.45 1.45
C ASP A 607 20.37 24.88 2.57
N LYS A 608 19.28 25.57 2.22
CA LYS A 608 18.23 25.95 3.18
C LYS A 608 17.54 24.72 3.78
N PHE A 609 17.24 23.71 2.96
CA PHE A 609 16.66 22.44 3.40
C PHE A 609 17.62 21.69 4.34
N ASN A 610 18.90 21.59 4.00
CA ASN A 610 19.94 20.96 4.81
C ASN A 610 20.08 21.66 6.18
N GLY A 611 19.95 23.00 6.21
CA GLY A 611 19.89 23.76 7.46
C GLY A 611 18.69 23.38 8.35
N GLN A 612 17.52 23.14 7.76
CA GLN A 612 16.34 22.69 8.52
C GLN A 612 16.47 21.25 9.00
N ILE A 613 17.06 20.36 8.20
CA ILE A 613 17.37 18.98 8.60
C ILE A 613 18.37 18.97 9.76
N ALA A 614 19.39 19.83 9.72
CA ALA A 614 20.37 19.94 10.80
C ALA A 614 19.70 20.41 12.11
N ASP A 615 18.87 21.46 12.08
CA ASP A 615 18.15 21.95 13.27
C ASP A 615 17.12 20.93 13.79
N PHE A 616 16.45 20.19 12.89
CA PHE A 616 15.55 19.10 13.26
C PHE A 616 16.30 17.96 13.94
N ASN A 617 17.42 17.51 13.38
CA ASN A 617 18.23 16.43 13.95
C ASN A 617 18.79 16.81 15.31
N LEU A 618 19.14 18.08 15.55
CA LEU A 618 19.60 18.56 16.85
C LEU A 618 18.56 18.46 17.98
N ARG A 619 17.27 18.30 17.64
CA ARG A 619 16.15 18.35 18.61
C ARG A 619 15.31 17.08 18.64
N CYS A 620 15.15 16.45 17.49
CA CYS A 620 14.18 15.39 17.23
C CYS A 620 14.82 14.07 16.76
N SER A 621 16.16 13.95 16.75
CA SER A 621 16.81 12.69 16.33
C SER A 621 16.82 11.61 17.42
N ASN A 622 16.84 12.00 18.70
CA ASN A 622 16.93 11.06 19.81
C ASN A 622 16.30 11.65 21.09
N PHE A 623 15.08 11.18 21.40
CA PHE A 623 14.30 11.62 22.54
C PHE A 623 13.50 10.46 23.16
N ARG A 624 13.08 10.63 24.41
CA ARG A 624 12.16 9.72 25.12
C ARG A 624 10.77 10.33 25.13
N TYR A 625 9.73 9.50 25.16
CA TYR A 625 8.34 9.95 25.14
C TYR A 625 7.45 8.96 25.89
N ARG A 626 6.21 9.36 26.17
CA ARG A 626 5.17 8.46 26.65
C ARG A 626 4.42 7.88 25.46
N GLU A 627 4.23 6.57 25.44
CA GLU A 627 3.58 5.86 24.33
C GLU A 627 2.18 6.43 24.01
N THR A 628 1.41 6.76 25.05
CA THR A 628 0.08 7.36 24.91
C THR A 628 0.11 8.71 24.18
N ASP A 629 1.15 9.52 24.38
CA ASP A 629 1.30 10.82 23.72
C ASP A 629 1.75 10.63 22.27
N MET A 630 2.63 9.65 22.00
CA MET A 630 3.07 9.28 20.66
C MET A 630 1.89 8.80 19.79
N THR A 631 1.07 7.88 20.31
CA THR A 631 -0.11 7.39 19.59
C THR A 631 -1.09 8.52 19.30
N ALA A 632 -1.39 9.37 20.28
CA ALA A 632 -2.32 10.48 20.12
C ALA A 632 -1.84 11.51 19.09
N VAL A 633 -0.56 11.90 19.13
CA VAL A 633 0.01 12.89 18.21
C VAL A 633 0.19 12.32 16.80
N THR A 634 0.51 11.02 16.67
CA THR A 634 0.60 10.35 15.36
C THR A 634 -0.77 10.28 14.68
N LEU A 635 -1.82 9.98 15.46
CA LEU A 635 -3.20 10.04 14.97
C LEU A 635 -3.57 11.46 14.53
N GLU A 636 -3.23 12.47 15.32
CA GLU A 636 -3.44 13.89 14.98
C GLU A 636 -2.72 14.25 13.67
N ALA A 637 -1.45 13.86 13.50
CA ALA A 637 -0.67 14.10 12.30
C ALA A 637 -1.29 13.49 11.05
N SER A 638 -1.85 12.28 11.15
CA SER A 638 -2.50 11.61 10.00
C SER A 638 -3.67 12.43 9.43
N SER A 639 -4.42 13.11 10.30
CA SER A 639 -5.56 13.96 9.91
C SER A 639 -5.18 15.34 9.34
N ASN A 640 -3.92 15.77 9.52
CA ASN A 640 -3.44 17.12 9.17
C ASN A 640 -2.57 17.16 7.88
N SER A 641 -2.54 16.09 7.09
CA SER A 641 -1.68 15.97 5.90
C SER A 641 -1.82 17.14 4.91
N SER A 642 -3.03 17.67 4.70
CA SER A 642 -3.28 18.82 3.81
C SER A 642 -2.69 20.14 4.35
N GLN A 643 -2.64 20.30 5.68
CA GLN A 643 -2.02 21.44 6.31
C GLN A 643 -0.49 21.39 6.18
N PHE A 644 0.13 20.22 6.39
CA PHE A 644 1.58 20.06 6.22
C PHE A 644 2.03 20.36 4.79
N MET A 645 1.25 19.96 3.78
CA MET A 645 1.53 20.31 2.39
C MET A 645 1.47 21.81 2.14
N ARG A 646 0.49 22.53 2.71
CA ARG A 646 0.43 24.00 2.62
C ARG A 646 1.62 24.67 3.31
N ASP A 647 1.98 24.22 4.51
CA ASP A 647 3.12 24.74 5.27
C ASP A 647 4.44 24.53 4.52
N ALA A 648 4.67 23.31 4.02
CA ALA A 648 5.84 22.98 3.21
C ALA A 648 5.91 23.83 1.94
N THR A 649 4.80 23.98 1.22
CA THR A 649 4.75 24.83 0.02
C THR A 649 5.05 26.30 0.33
N ALA A 650 4.57 26.81 1.47
CA ALA A 650 4.83 28.19 1.90
C ALA A 650 6.31 28.42 2.23
N VAL A 651 6.95 27.45 2.90
CA VAL A 651 8.39 27.48 3.20
C VAL A 651 9.21 27.40 1.91
N ALA A 652 8.88 26.48 1.00
CA ALA A 652 9.57 26.32 -0.28
C ALA A 652 9.49 27.56 -1.18
N LYS A 653 8.37 28.30 -1.14
CA LYS A 653 8.22 29.59 -1.85
C LYS A 653 9.19 30.68 -1.36
N GLY A 654 9.72 30.55 -0.14
CA GLY A 654 10.71 31.47 0.42
C GLY A 654 12.16 31.08 0.16
N TRP A 655 12.41 30.02 -0.61
CA TRP A 655 13.74 29.46 -0.83
C TRP A 655 14.45 29.95 -2.08
#